data_AF-A0AAU8LS94-F1
#
_entry.id   AF-A0AAU8LS94-F1
#
_cell.length_a   1.000
_cell.length_b   1.000
_cell.length_c   1.000
_cell.angle_alpha   90.00
_cell.angle_beta   90.00
_cell.angle_gamma   90.00
#
_symmetry.space_group_name_H-M   'P 1'
#
loop_
_entity.id
_entity.type
_entity.pdbx_description
1 polymer ?
#
loop_
_entity_poly.entity_id
_entity_poly.type
_entity_poly.pdbx_seq_one_letter_code
_entity_poly.pdbx_strand_id
1 'polypeptide(L)'
;MLNGNQSPHDRMNTDKKVLIFSANPKDTSRLRLNKEVREIQDKLSRAKDNRQFTVTLAPAARIHDLQRELLEHEPDIVHFCGHGEEEGILVEDEQGKAVLVPSNALASLFALCAEHVECVFLNSCHSHVQAEAISQHIPYVIGMQKAVGDDASVEFAAGFYNALGFGKSIEQAFAFGKNAVQLYDLPDHLTPILTQRRVKAKPPEKIVLLSADPLDEPQNWNPYIEQIKKKTSCPIEQQCLNIENINRLQKDAYLLILSKIIKNKLLIENEYLCKDTISFKQLDENIDNRQLAGLFLFVDQLPEEKSTAGLTLPTFVLPVENKNHLNTVLYQLFTRKNIDCDNRSRVLNKAAFHLSALNGKSHFNHERTNLPDSIDRQKLKGFVGRSDDLKHICSALMDLDQGKFLTVKGSGGIGKTHTVKKIAVALADRALFPGGIYFIDCEPVTDSKQFQFKAAAVFGLELAEDLWQHLRDHHDQQERLVIFDNFEPLLYLEEEQEIKTILSRMADYAKVLVTSREVLGLEGETVHQMRRLTTDEAAELFMTKFPVPEQQMDFLRQDILSRQLDNNPLAIKLVTGHLPKGKSLDVLREELEEKLFSKVCVDELEIFDSGPDSNIERMDSIYASILYSYRRLNEQEQTAFELLSLFPDGIDLEEFKRLTRKDKKQKKLPPLLITDHLVKSLSDKSMIENSGGHLKLQSMIGRFAQAMLKQREDIAPLYRNAFAYNYRLAFTLMQIRFTFKEKSVALDIFSSQQGNFLAAIKNFNQFEINTEEALQYLYFILILFTDICSLNSFAQELSGKIGIFQGKEKQCAHSFLLSAKYFNGQFSQAVAELQTLIPLDQIDHKDRSIISEQLLIESAYEIYEMEGEALWAAGYGTQQHFPSPVYPHALLDLGEYNSQLAEACRDDFFTFEVLANLGQLPLERIDVYLAKLHEKNHIERMQTSYTRAKLEPLPKKVIDPLVIVNPYTRGLKNLMLAFIEEDAEKADELYQDAADHLWHIRYYHVECLYFYAKFLQQMGDARFEDVHQEGLKLSQKHHYRFLQYRFEELIEPSDQPYDPRNYPLPDNQDFSEYINFLIKKNQKRNSMKGKVQRGRG
;
A
#
# COMPACT_ATOMS: atom_id res chain seq x y z
N MET A 1 -16.85 -17.29 0.47
CA MET A 1 -17.53 -17.25 -0.85
C MET A 1 -18.94 -16.72 -0.65
N LEU A 2 -19.15 -15.43 -0.87
CA LEU A 2 -20.46 -14.79 -0.80
C LEU A 2 -20.78 -14.28 -2.21
N ASN A 3 -21.71 -14.96 -2.85
CA ASN A 3 -22.19 -14.69 -4.21
C ASN A 3 -22.73 -13.26 -4.30
N GLY A 4 -22.30 -12.58 -5.38
CA GLY A 4 -22.59 -11.19 -5.66
C GLY A 4 -24.07 -10.88 -5.79
N ASN A 5 -24.39 -9.65 -5.38
CA ASN A 5 -25.55 -8.88 -5.83
C ASN A 5 -25.52 -8.80 -7.37
N GLN A 6 -26.22 -9.70 -8.04
CA GLN A 6 -26.65 -9.50 -9.42
C GLN A 6 -27.80 -8.49 -9.41
N SER A 7 -27.66 -7.45 -10.22
CA SER A 7 -28.73 -6.50 -10.52
C SER A 7 -29.91 -7.20 -11.22
N PRO A 8 -31.14 -6.66 -11.19
CA PRO A 8 -32.33 -7.32 -11.73
C PRO A 8 -32.31 -7.61 -13.24
N HIS A 9 -31.26 -7.20 -13.96
CA HIS A 9 -31.19 -7.26 -15.42
C HIS A 9 -30.40 -8.46 -15.98
N ASP A 10 -29.92 -9.38 -15.14
CA ASP A 10 -29.18 -10.58 -15.57
C ASP A 10 -30.00 -11.88 -15.53
N ARG A 11 -31.32 -11.77 -15.73
CA ARG A 11 -32.12 -12.91 -16.20
C ARG A 11 -32.20 -12.84 -17.71
N MET A 12 -31.50 -13.74 -18.41
CA MET A 12 -32.00 -14.24 -19.71
C MET A 12 -33.30 -15.01 -19.43
N ASN A 13 -34.38 -14.29 -19.13
CA ASN A 13 -35.72 -14.83 -19.17
C ASN A 13 -36.12 -14.82 -20.65
N THR A 14 -35.91 -15.94 -21.32
CA THR A 14 -36.41 -16.18 -22.68
C THR A 14 -37.93 -16.24 -22.74
N ASP A 15 -38.58 -16.10 -21.59
CA ASP A 15 -40.01 -16.22 -21.40
C ASP A 15 -40.65 -14.84 -21.30
N LYS A 16 -41.49 -14.49 -22.28
CA LYS A 16 -42.20 -13.21 -22.35
C LYS A 16 -43.68 -13.40 -22.06
N LYS A 17 -44.24 -12.56 -21.19
CA LYS A 17 -45.67 -12.55 -20.88
C LYS A 17 -46.40 -11.49 -21.70
N VAL A 18 -47.41 -11.91 -22.47
CA VAL A 18 -48.27 -11.03 -23.27
C VAL A 18 -49.66 -11.03 -22.65
N LEU A 19 -50.10 -9.88 -22.14
CA LEU A 19 -51.47 -9.69 -21.65
C LEU A 19 -52.29 -8.99 -22.72
N ILE A 20 -53.37 -9.64 -23.17
CA ILE A 20 -54.27 -9.11 -24.19
C ILE A 20 -55.60 -8.72 -23.53
N PHE A 21 -55.90 -7.43 -23.53
CA PHE A 21 -57.22 -6.91 -23.21
C PHE A 21 -58.08 -6.84 -24.47
N SER A 22 -59.31 -7.34 -24.38
CA SER A 22 -60.31 -7.18 -25.44
C SER A 22 -61.62 -6.62 -24.89
N ALA A 23 -62.16 -5.60 -25.55
CA ALA A 23 -63.44 -4.97 -25.18
C ALA A 23 -64.30 -4.72 -26.42
N ASN A 24 -65.54 -5.22 -26.40
CA ASN A 24 -66.49 -5.07 -27.52
C ASN A 24 -67.88 -4.71 -26.99
N PRO A 25 -68.05 -3.48 -26.46
CA PRO A 25 -69.28 -3.10 -25.79
C PRO A 25 -70.51 -3.20 -26.71
N LYS A 26 -71.65 -3.59 -26.14
CA LYS A 26 -72.88 -3.93 -26.89
C LYS A 26 -73.47 -2.77 -27.71
N ASP A 27 -73.15 -1.54 -27.33
CA ASP A 27 -73.57 -0.29 -27.98
C ASP A 27 -72.57 0.24 -29.01
N THR A 28 -71.53 -0.54 -29.34
CA THR A 28 -70.53 -0.23 -30.38
C THR A 28 -70.64 -1.16 -31.59
N SER A 29 -69.94 -0.82 -32.68
CA SER A 29 -69.88 -1.70 -33.86
C SER A 29 -69.08 -2.97 -33.55
N ARG A 30 -69.57 -4.14 -34.00
CA ARG A 30 -68.96 -5.42 -33.61
C ARG A 30 -67.61 -5.65 -34.31
N LEU A 31 -66.52 -5.67 -33.54
CA LEU A 31 -65.17 -6.03 -34.02
C LEU A 31 -64.91 -7.54 -34.00
N ARG A 32 -63.99 -8.03 -34.85
CA ARG A 32 -63.57 -9.45 -34.88
C ARG A 32 -62.40 -9.72 -33.92
N LEU A 33 -62.49 -9.26 -32.68
CA LEU A 33 -61.40 -9.38 -31.68
C LEU A 33 -60.93 -10.83 -31.45
N ASN A 34 -61.84 -11.80 -31.46
CA ASN A 34 -61.48 -13.21 -31.34
C ASN A 34 -60.61 -13.73 -32.50
N LYS A 35 -60.74 -13.14 -33.70
CA LYS A 35 -59.88 -13.46 -34.85
C LYS A 35 -58.48 -12.90 -34.61
N GLU A 36 -58.38 -11.66 -34.11
CA GLU A 36 -57.11 -11.01 -33.79
C GLU A 36 -56.33 -11.79 -32.73
N VAL A 37 -56.97 -12.10 -31.59
CA VAL A 37 -56.35 -12.85 -30.49
C VAL A 37 -55.87 -14.23 -30.97
N ARG A 38 -56.69 -14.91 -31.78
CA ARG A 38 -56.34 -16.21 -32.34
C ARG A 38 -55.11 -16.13 -33.25
N GLU A 39 -55.05 -15.14 -34.13
CA GLU A 39 -53.86 -14.96 -34.99
C GLU A 39 -52.61 -14.67 -34.14
N ILE A 40 -52.70 -13.84 -33.10
CA ILE A 40 -51.58 -13.55 -32.19
C ILE A 40 -51.08 -14.83 -31.52
N GLN A 41 -51.99 -15.62 -30.92
CA GLN A 41 -51.67 -16.90 -30.30
C GLN A 41 -51.06 -17.88 -31.31
N ASP A 42 -51.62 -17.98 -32.51
CA ASP A 42 -51.13 -18.86 -33.58
C ASP A 42 -49.72 -18.46 -34.02
N LYS A 43 -49.40 -17.15 -34.16
CA LYS A 43 -48.03 -16.71 -34.52
C LYS A 43 -47.03 -16.96 -33.41
N LEU A 44 -47.39 -16.66 -32.16
CA LEU A 44 -46.49 -16.86 -31.02
C LEU A 44 -46.26 -18.34 -30.71
N SER A 45 -47.24 -19.22 -30.97
CA SER A 45 -47.06 -20.68 -30.83
C SER A 45 -46.01 -21.27 -31.79
N ARG A 46 -45.66 -20.54 -32.86
CA ARG A 46 -44.68 -20.94 -33.88
C ARG A 46 -43.31 -20.26 -33.70
N ALA A 47 -43.06 -19.65 -32.54
CA ALA A 47 -41.78 -19.04 -32.21
C ALA A 47 -40.63 -20.06 -32.29
N LYS A 48 -39.46 -19.64 -32.79
CA LYS A 48 -38.25 -20.48 -32.90
C LYS A 48 -37.31 -20.29 -31.71
N ASP A 49 -36.61 -21.36 -31.36
CA ASP A 49 -35.47 -21.45 -30.42
C ASP A 49 -35.76 -20.95 -28.99
N ASN A 50 -36.00 -21.89 -28.05
CA ASN A 50 -35.99 -21.70 -26.58
C ASN A 50 -36.74 -20.48 -25.99
N ARG A 51 -37.56 -19.75 -26.76
CA ARG A 51 -38.37 -18.60 -26.29
C ARG A 51 -39.81 -19.05 -26.03
N GLN A 52 -40.27 -18.99 -24.79
CA GLN A 52 -41.68 -19.21 -24.46
C GLN A 52 -42.44 -17.88 -24.40
N PHE A 53 -43.57 -17.79 -25.10
CA PHE A 53 -44.52 -16.71 -24.90
C PHE A 53 -45.70 -17.23 -24.10
N THR A 54 -45.99 -16.62 -22.95
CA THR A 54 -47.22 -16.89 -22.20
C THR A 54 -48.23 -15.82 -22.58
N VAL A 55 -49.31 -16.21 -23.25
CA VAL A 55 -50.36 -15.29 -23.70
C VAL A 55 -51.59 -15.43 -22.80
N THR A 56 -51.92 -14.37 -22.07
CA THR A 56 -53.13 -14.30 -21.24
C THR A 56 -54.15 -13.39 -21.91
N LEU A 57 -55.39 -13.86 -22.04
CA LEU A 57 -56.50 -13.09 -22.57
C LEU A 57 -57.42 -12.63 -21.43
N ALA A 58 -57.65 -11.33 -21.32
CA ALA A 58 -58.66 -10.70 -20.48
C ALA A 58 -59.82 -10.21 -21.39
N PRO A 59 -60.87 -11.02 -21.60
CA PRO A 59 -61.99 -10.67 -22.46
C PRO A 59 -63.02 -9.79 -21.72
N ALA A 60 -63.82 -9.04 -22.49
CA ALA A 60 -64.85 -8.14 -21.95
C ALA A 60 -64.30 -7.20 -20.87
N ALA A 61 -63.10 -6.65 -21.11
CA ALA A 61 -62.35 -5.90 -20.12
C ALA A 61 -63.15 -4.70 -19.60
N ARG A 62 -63.21 -4.56 -18.26
CA ARG A 62 -63.81 -3.43 -17.53
C ARG A 62 -62.73 -2.57 -16.90
N ILE A 63 -63.09 -1.38 -16.41
CA ILE A 63 -62.14 -0.46 -15.77
C ILE A 63 -61.35 -1.14 -14.63
N HIS A 64 -62.02 -1.92 -13.78
CA HIS A 64 -61.36 -2.58 -12.64
C HIS A 64 -60.47 -3.76 -13.05
N ASP A 65 -60.70 -4.34 -14.23
CA ASP A 65 -59.87 -5.42 -14.76
C ASP A 65 -58.51 -4.88 -15.22
N LEU A 66 -58.45 -3.66 -15.78
CA LEU A 66 -57.20 -3.08 -16.27
C LEU A 66 -56.09 -3.08 -15.21
N GLN A 67 -56.40 -2.63 -14.00
CA GLN A 67 -55.42 -2.60 -12.90
C GLN A 67 -55.20 -4.00 -12.30
N ARG A 68 -56.26 -4.79 -12.12
CA ARG A 68 -56.17 -6.13 -11.52
C ARG A 68 -55.28 -7.05 -12.35
N GLU A 69 -55.54 -7.14 -13.65
CA GLU A 69 -54.85 -8.06 -14.55
C GLU A 69 -53.38 -7.66 -14.76
N LEU A 70 -53.05 -6.35 -14.74
CA LEU A 70 -51.67 -5.88 -14.80
C LEU A 70 -50.87 -6.25 -13.53
N LEU A 71 -51.51 -6.17 -12.35
CA LEU A 71 -50.89 -6.57 -11.08
C LEU A 71 -50.78 -8.09 -10.95
N GLU A 72 -51.77 -8.84 -11.43
CA GLU A 72 -51.79 -10.30 -11.31
C GLU A 72 -50.81 -10.98 -12.26
N HIS A 73 -50.68 -10.47 -13.48
CA HIS A 73 -49.89 -11.13 -14.52
C HIS A 73 -48.50 -10.56 -14.73
N GLU A 74 -48.24 -9.31 -14.32
CA GLU A 74 -46.97 -8.58 -14.52
C GLU A 74 -46.42 -8.78 -15.96
N PRO A 75 -47.14 -8.31 -17.00
CA PRO A 75 -46.80 -8.62 -18.38
C PRO A 75 -45.62 -7.79 -18.92
N ASP A 76 -44.83 -8.41 -19.80
CA ASP A 76 -43.81 -7.71 -20.59
C ASP A 76 -44.42 -6.87 -21.73
N ILE A 77 -45.50 -7.39 -22.33
CA ILE A 77 -46.19 -6.76 -23.45
C ILE A 77 -47.68 -6.69 -23.13
N VAL A 78 -48.26 -5.50 -23.25
CA VAL A 78 -49.69 -5.28 -23.08
C VAL A 78 -50.31 -4.94 -24.43
N HIS A 79 -51.27 -5.74 -24.87
CA HIS A 79 -52.01 -5.53 -26.10
C HIS A 79 -53.46 -5.18 -25.78
N PHE A 80 -53.93 -4.04 -26.27
CA PHE A 80 -55.35 -3.68 -26.20
C PHE A 80 -55.96 -3.78 -27.60
N CYS A 81 -57.04 -4.53 -27.73
CA CYS A 81 -57.83 -4.61 -28.97
C CYS A 81 -59.29 -4.25 -28.67
N GLY A 82 -59.80 -3.21 -29.34
CA GLY A 82 -61.12 -2.68 -29.04
C GLY A 82 -61.36 -1.31 -29.65
N HIS A 83 -62.44 -0.67 -29.24
CA HIS A 83 -62.77 0.69 -29.71
C HIS A 83 -61.97 1.75 -28.95
N GLY A 84 -61.73 2.87 -29.62
CA GLY A 84 -61.06 4.02 -29.05
C GLY A 84 -61.57 5.31 -29.68
N GLU A 85 -61.45 6.40 -28.93
CA GLU A 85 -61.80 7.76 -29.32
C GLU A 85 -60.57 8.66 -29.08
N GLU A 86 -60.60 9.92 -29.52
CA GLU A 86 -59.45 10.83 -29.38
C GLU A 86 -59.01 11.01 -27.91
N GLU A 87 -59.96 10.93 -26.96
CA GLU A 87 -59.70 11.17 -25.53
C GLU A 87 -59.35 9.89 -24.74
N GLY A 88 -59.48 8.69 -25.30
CA GLY A 88 -59.23 7.45 -24.56
C GLY A 88 -59.61 6.15 -25.29
N ILE A 89 -59.52 5.03 -24.56
CA ILE A 89 -59.98 3.70 -25.03
C ILE A 89 -61.33 3.34 -24.41
N LEU A 90 -62.15 2.56 -25.11
CA LEU A 90 -63.47 2.13 -24.61
C LEU A 90 -63.41 0.72 -24.01
N VAL A 91 -63.89 0.57 -22.78
CA VAL A 91 -64.02 -0.69 -22.03
C VAL A 91 -65.49 -0.96 -21.68
N GLU A 92 -65.80 -2.08 -21.05
CA GLU A 92 -67.17 -2.45 -20.67
C GLU A 92 -67.53 -2.02 -19.23
N ASP A 93 -68.80 -1.66 -18.99
CA ASP A 93 -69.40 -1.60 -17.66
C ASP A 93 -70.03 -2.95 -17.23
N GLU A 94 -70.67 -2.96 -16.06
CA GLU A 94 -71.39 -4.13 -15.53
C GLU A 94 -72.55 -4.61 -16.43
N GLN A 95 -73.07 -3.74 -17.32
CA GLN A 95 -74.13 -4.06 -18.27
C GLN A 95 -73.60 -4.43 -19.67
N GLY A 96 -72.28 -4.30 -19.89
CA GLY A 96 -71.60 -4.50 -21.16
C GLY A 96 -71.73 -3.33 -22.13
N LYS A 97 -71.94 -2.10 -21.65
CA LYS A 97 -71.93 -0.87 -22.44
C LYS A 97 -70.57 -0.18 -22.40
N ALA A 98 -70.32 0.69 -23.38
CA ALA A 98 -69.04 1.37 -23.52
C ALA A 98 -68.81 2.40 -22.40
N VAL A 99 -67.62 2.37 -21.81
CA VAL A 99 -67.10 3.36 -20.87
C VAL A 99 -65.72 3.81 -21.31
N LEU A 100 -65.51 5.13 -21.35
CA LEU A 100 -64.24 5.73 -21.75
C LEU A 100 -63.22 5.72 -20.61
N VAL A 101 -62.02 5.19 -20.89
CA VAL A 101 -60.84 5.32 -20.04
C VAL A 101 -59.93 6.41 -20.60
N PRO A 102 -59.78 7.55 -19.91
CA PRO A 102 -59.09 8.71 -20.47
C PRO A 102 -57.57 8.53 -20.55
N SER A 103 -56.93 9.20 -21.50
CA SER A 103 -55.49 9.09 -21.80
C SER A 103 -54.58 9.34 -20.59
N ASN A 104 -54.92 10.28 -19.72
CA ASN A 104 -54.15 10.60 -18.52
C ASN A 104 -54.21 9.49 -17.45
N ALA A 105 -55.35 8.80 -17.34
CA ALA A 105 -55.52 7.65 -16.46
C ALA A 105 -54.71 6.45 -16.96
N LEU A 106 -54.71 6.20 -18.28
CA LEU A 106 -53.85 5.18 -18.89
C LEU A 106 -52.37 5.47 -18.67
N ALA A 107 -51.92 6.72 -18.89
CA ALA A 107 -50.53 7.09 -18.67
C ALA A 107 -50.10 6.92 -17.20
N SER A 108 -50.98 7.31 -16.26
CA SER A 108 -50.75 7.13 -14.82
C SER A 108 -50.70 5.65 -14.42
N LEU A 109 -51.58 4.82 -15.00
CA LEU A 109 -51.59 3.38 -14.77
C LEU A 109 -50.28 2.73 -15.25
N PHE A 110 -49.85 3.02 -16.47
CA PHE A 110 -48.61 2.46 -17.00
C PHE A 110 -47.35 3.03 -16.35
N ALA A 111 -47.40 4.23 -15.78
CA ALA A 111 -46.32 4.74 -14.93
C ALA A 111 -46.09 3.86 -13.69
N LEU A 112 -47.15 3.26 -13.12
CA LEU A 112 -47.05 2.35 -11.97
C LEU A 112 -46.51 0.96 -12.34
N CYS A 113 -46.54 0.58 -13.62
CA CYS A 113 -46.12 -0.73 -14.11
C CYS A 113 -44.85 -0.68 -14.99
N ALA A 114 -44.14 0.47 -15.00
CA ALA A 114 -43.04 0.72 -15.93
C ALA A 114 -41.81 -0.18 -15.73
N GLU A 115 -41.70 -0.86 -14.59
CA GLU A 115 -40.59 -1.79 -14.30
C GLU A 115 -40.71 -3.12 -15.07
N HIS A 116 -41.94 -3.51 -15.44
CA HIS A 116 -42.21 -4.83 -16.04
C HIS A 116 -42.70 -4.76 -17.48
N VAL A 117 -43.31 -3.63 -17.89
CA VAL A 117 -43.86 -3.47 -19.25
C VAL A 117 -42.81 -2.87 -20.20
N GLU A 118 -42.40 -3.64 -21.20
CA GLU A 118 -41.46 -3.21 -22.26
C GLU A 118 -42.20 -2.56 -23.44
N CYS A 119 -43.40 -3.06 -23.78
CA CYS A 119 -44.18 -2.57 -24.90
C CYS A 119 -45.69 -2.52 -24.60
N VAL A 120 -46.33 -1.41 -24.97
CA VAL A 120 -47.79 -1.28 -24.99
C VAL A 120 -48.26 -1.13 -26.44
N PHE A 121 -49.18 -1.98 -26.88
CA PHE A 121 -49.77 -1.92 -28.21
C PHE A 121 -51.28 -1.64 -28.09
N LEU A 122 -51.67 -0.40 -28.40
CA LEU A 122 -53.05 0.07 -28.43
C LEU A 122 -53.65 -0.08 -29.83
N ASN A 123 -54.20 -1.25 -30.14
CA ASN A 123 -54.93 -1.52 -31.37
C ASN A 123 -56.39 -1.06 -31.28
N SER A 124 -56.57 0.27 -31.22
CA SER A 124 -57.85 0.95 -31.19
C SER A 124 -57.79 2.24 -32.01
N CYS A 125 -58.93 2.68 -32.56
CA CYS A 125 -58.98 3.90 -33.37
C CYS A 125 -58.49 5.12 -32.58
N HIS A 126 -57.74 6.01 -33.25
CA HIS A 126 -57.24 7.28 -32.69
C HIS A 126 -56.32 7.16 -31.45
N SER A 127 -55.71 5.99 -31.20
CA SER A 127 -54.91 5.74 -29.98
C SER A 127 -53.52 6.39 -29.93
N HIS A 128 -53.14 7.20 -30.92
CA HIS A 128 -51.80 7.83 -30.97
C HIS A 128 -51.55 8.82 -29.83
N VAL A 129 -52.56 9.60 -29.42
CA VAL A 129 -52.43 10.56 -28.31
C VAL A 129 -52.17 9.85 -26.98
N GLN A 130 -52.83 8.72 -26.77
CA GLN A 130 -52.63 7.82 -25.62
C GLN A 130 -51.22 7.22 -25.69
N ALA A 131 -50.79 6.80 -26.88
CA ALA A 131 -49.46 6.24 -27.08
C ALA A 131 -48.35 7.24 -26.74
N GLU A 132 -48.49 8.51 -27.11
CA GLU A 132 -47.55 9.56 -26.70
C GLU A 132 -47.51 9.74 -25.19
N ALA A 133 -48.68 9.79 -24.53
CA ALA A 133 -48.76 9.94 -23.08
C ALA A 133 -48.11 8.77 -22.32
N ILE A 134 -48.34 7.52 -22.76
CA ILE A 134 -47.79 6.31 -22.14
C ILE A 134 -46.27 6.20 -22.40
N SER A 135 -45.79 6.63 -23.58
CA SER A 135 -44.36 6.55 -23.97
C SER A 135 -43.42 7.41 -23.10
N GLN A 136 -43.96 8.30 -22.27
CA GLN A 136 -43.19 9.02 -21.26
C GLN A 136 -42.64 8.06 -20.18
N HIS A 137 -43.33 6.93 -19.97
CA HIS A 137 -43.03 5.95 -18.93
C HIS A 137 -42.55 4.61 -19.52
N ILE A 138 -43.16 4.13 -20.60
CA ILE A 138 -42.87 2.83 -21.22
C ILE A 138 -41.88 2.97 -22.39
N PRO A 139 -40.90 2.06 -22.57
CA PRO A 139 -39.90 2.13 -23.63
C PRO A 139 -40.48 2.23 -25.06
N TYR A 140 -41.47 1.40 -25.37
CA TYR A 140 -42.12 1.34 -26.69
C TYR A 140 -43.64 1.39 -26.58
N VAL A 141 -44.29 2.27 -27.33
CA VAL A 141 -45.76 2.29 -27.42
C VAL A 141 -46.22 2.38 -28.87
N ILE A 142 -47.10 1.47 -29.27
CA ILE A 142 -47.71 1.45 -30.60
C ILE A 142 -49.15 1.95 -30.48
N GLY A 143 -49.50 2.97 -31.27
CA GLY A 143 -50.86 3.49 -31.36
C GLY A 143 -51.27 3.76 -32.81
N MET A 144 -52.56 3.99 -33.02
CA MET A 144 -53.16 4.24 -34.33
C MET A 144 -53.43 5.73 -34.53
N GLN A 145 -52.93 6.30 -35.62
CA GLN A 145 -53.07 7.73 -35.91
C GLN A 145 -54.50 8.14 -36.28
N LYS A 146 -55.26 7.23 -36.89
CA LYS A 146 -56.63 7.45 -37.39
C LYS A 146 -57.45 6.16 -37.21
N ALA A 147 -58.72 6.19 -37.59
CA ALA A 147 -59.53 4.98 -37.71
C ALA A 147 -58.84 3.95 -38.61
N VAL A 148 -58.80 2.69 -38.16
CA VAL A 148 -58.14 1.56 -38.83
C VAL A 148 -59.18 0.50 -39.16
N GLY A 149 -59.14 -0.04 -40.39
CA GLY A 149 -60.01 -1.14 -40.79
C GLY A 149 -59.69 -2.44 -40.03
N ASP A 150 -60.73 -3.18 -39.65
CA ASP A 150 -60.63 -4.40 -38.84
C ASP A 150 -59.70 -5.48 -39.47
N ASP A 151 -59.66 -5.63 -40.80
CA ASP A 151 -58.70 -6.53 -41.46
C ASP A 151 -57.25 -6.01 -41.38
N ALA A 152 -57.02 -4.70 -41.47
CA ALA A 152 -55.69 -4.11 -41.35
C ALA A 152 -55.14 -4.21 -39.92
N SER A 153 -56.01 -4.06 -38.91
CA SER A 153 -55.69 -4.28 -37.50
C SER A 153 -55.23 -5.71 -37.22
N VAL A 154 -55.94 -6.71 -37.76
CA VAL A 154 -55.58 -8.13 -37.59
C VAL A 154 -54.25 -8.45 -38.28
N GLU A 155 -54.07 -8.03 -39.54
CA GLU A 155 -52.85 -8.35 -40.29
C GLU A 155 -51.61 -7.65 -39.72
N PHE A 156 -51.76 -6.41 -39.21
CA PHE A 156 -50.66 -5.73 -38.53
C PHE A 156 -50.23 -6.47 -37.27
N ALA A 157 -51.17 -6.83 -36.39
CA ALA A 157 -50.88 -7.55 -35.16
C ALA A 157 -50.25 -8.92 -35.46
N ALA A 158 -50.78 -9.65 -36.45
CA ALA A 158 -50.21 -10.91 -36.90
C ALA A 158 -48.76 -10.75 -37.38
N GLY A 159 -48.46 -9.76 -38.23
CA GLY A 159 -47.10 -9.49 -38.70
C GLY A 159 -46.14 -9.10 -37.57
N PHE A 160 -46.61 -8.27 -36.64
CA PHE A 160 -45.85 -7.82 -35.47
C PHE A 160 -45.45 -8.98 -34.56
N TYR A 161 -46.42 -9.77 -34.09
CA TYR A 161 -46.13 -10.89 -33.18
C TYR A 161 -45.42 -12.05 -33.86
N ASN A 162 -45.62 -12.25 -35.17
CA ASN A 162 -44.81 -13.21 -35.93
C ASN A 162 -43.32 -12.81 -35.87
N ALA A 163 -42.99 -11.57 -36.17
CA ALA A 163 -41.60 -11.11 -36.11
C ALA A 163 -41.01 -11.19 -34.70
N LEU A 164 -41.78 -10.85 -33.65
CA LEU A 164 -41.36 -11.06 -32.26
C LEU A 164 -41.09 -12.53 -31.93
N GLY A 165 -41.96 -13.45 -32.37
CA GLY A 165 -41.76 -14.89 -32.23
C GLY A 165 -40.47 -15.40 -32.91
N PHE A 166 -39.99 -14.70 -33.94
CA PHE A 166 -38.71 -14.98 -34.62
C PHE A 166 -37.51 -14.19 -34.04
N GLY A 167 -37.65 -13.59 -32.86
CA GLY A 167 -36.57 -12.92 -32.13
C GLY A 167 -36.15 -11.57 -32.70
N LYS A 168 -37.03 -10.91 -33.45
CA LYS A 168 -36.81 -9.52 -33.91
C LYS A 168 -37.05 -8.53 -32.77
N SER A 169 -36.38 -7.38 -32.79
CA SER A 169 -36.63 -6.29 -31.83
C SER A 169 -38.03 -5.68 -32.05
N ILE A 170 -38.53 -4.89 -31.10
CA ILE A 170 -39.84 -4.22 -31.20
C ILE A 170 -39.92 -3.33 -32.46
N GLU A 171 -38.84 -2.62 -32.80
CA GLU A 171 -38.79 -1.76 -34.00
C GLU A 171 -38.85 -2.58 -35.28
N GLN A 172 -38.10 -3.69 -35.33
CA GLN A 172 -38.12 -4.60 -36.46
C GLN A 172 -39.50 -5.26 -36.59
N ALA A 173 -40.10 -5.70 -35.48
CA ALA A 173 -41.43 -6.27 -35.46
C ALA A 173 -42.50 -5.28 -35.92
N PHE A 174 -42.40 -4.02 -35.51
CA PHE A 174 -43.26 -2.94 -35.99
C PHE A 174 -43.15 -2.76 -37.51
N ALA A 175 -41.93 -2.79 -38.06
CA ALA A 175 -41.72 -2.73 -39.51
C ALA A 175 -42.33 -3.93 -40.24
N PHE A 176 -42.22 -5.14 -39.69
CA PHE A 176 -42.86 -6.34 -40.25
C PHE A 176 -44.39 -6.28 -40.16
N GLY A 177 -44.96 -5.71 -39.10
CA GLY A 177 -46.40 -5.44 -39.01
C GLY A 177 -46.89 -4.52 -40.12
N LYS A 178 -46.18 -3.41 -40.38
CA LYS A 178 -46.51 -2.52 -41.51
C LYS A 178 -46.41 -3.23 -42.85
N ASN A 179 -45.36 -4.03 -43.02
CA ASN A 179 -45.17 -4.80 -44.25
C ASN A 179 -46.29 -5.84 -44.46
N ALA A 180 -46.77 -6.50 -43.41
CA ALA A 180 -47.88 -7.45 -43.51
C ALA A 180 -49.15 -6.78 -44.07
N VAL A 181 -49.53 -5.61 -43.57
CA VAL A 181 -50.68 -4.85 -44.09
C VAL A 181 -50.48 -4.45 -45.56
N GLN A 182 -49.26 -4.08 -45.96
CA GLN A 182 -48.93 -3.78 -47.36
C GLN A 182 -49.04 -5.00 -48.28
N LEU A 183 -48.62 -6.18 -47.81
CA LEU A 183 -48.66 -7.41 -48.61
C LEU A 183 -50.10 -7.86 -48.96
N TYR A 184 -51.07 -7.49 -48.14
CA TYR A 184 -52.50 -7.74 -48.40
C TYR A 184 -53.19 -6.60 -49.16
N ASP A 185 -52.45 -5.61 -49.65
CA ASP A 185 -52.96 -4.43 -50.38
C ASP A 185 -54.04 -3.65 -49.60
N LEU A 186 -53.88 -3.55 -48.27
CA LEU A 186 -54.80 -2.85 -47.39
C LEU A 186 -54.40 -1.36 -47.23
N PRO A 187 -55.35 -0.40 -47.28
CA PRO A 187 -55.08 1.03 -47.36
C PRO A 187 -54.49 1.66 -46.08
N ASP A 188 -54.44 0.92 -44.96
CA ASP A 188 -54.17 1.46 -43.62
C ASP A 188 -52.77 1.12 -43.06
N HIS A 189 -51.82 0.68 -43.89
CA HIS A 189 -50.48 0.30 -43.43
C HIS A 189 -49.64 1.44 -42.79
N LEU A 190 -50.02 2.70 -43.02
CA LEU A 190 -49.38 3.87 -42.41
C LEU A 190 -50.01 4.28 -41.07
N THR A 191 -51.18 3.73 -40.72
CA THR A 191 -51.97 4.10 -39.54
C THR A 191 -51.27 3.79 -38.21
N PRO A 192 -50.55 2.65 -38.05
CA PRO A 192 -49.78 2.38 -36.84
C PRO A 192 -48.55 3.28 -36.73
N ILE A 193 -48.31 3.85 -35.56
CA ILE A 193 -47.16 4.68 -35.20
C ILE A 193 -46.49 4.08 -33.96
N LEU A 194 -45.16 3.95 -34.00
CA LEU A 194 -44.33 3.57 -32.87
C LEU A 194 -43.72 4.82 -32.23
N THR A 195 -43.97 5.01 -30.93
CA THR A 195 -43.39 6.09 -30.13
C THR A 195 -42.38 5.51 -29.13
N GLN A 196 -41.17 6.10 -29.09
CA GLN A 196 -40.07 5.68 -28.21
C GLN A 196 -39.80 6.70 -27.10
N ARG A 197 -39.45 6.20 -25.90
CA ARG A 197 -39.08 7.05 -24.76
C ARG A 197 -37.81 7.86 -25.04
N ARG A 198 -37.88 9.19 -24.95
CA ARG A 198 -36.69 10.07 -25.01
C ARG A 198 -35.95 10.06 -23.67
N VAL A 199 -34.82 9.35 -23.59
CA VAL A 199 -33.95 9.35 -22.39
C VAL A 199 -32.97 10.54 -22.47
N LYS A 200 -32.97 11.41 -21.45
CA LYS A 200 -31.88 12.38 -21.26
C LYS A 200 -30.61 11.61 -20.85
N ALA A 201 -29.54 11.72 -21.65
CA ALA A 201 -28.26 11.05 -21.37
C ALA A 201 -27.72 11.46 -19.98
N LYS A 202 -27.55 10.48 -19.08
CA LYS A 202 -26.86 10.65 -17.80
C LYS A 202 -25.36 10.84 -18.10
N PRO A 203 -24.64 11.76 -17.43
CA PRO A 203 -23.19 11.87 -17.59
C PRO A 203 -22.49 10.58 -17.14
N PRO A 204 -21.36 10.20 -17.75
CA PRO A 204 -20.62 9.00 -17.39
C PRO A 204 -20.12 9.12 -15.95
N GLU A 205 -20.17 8.00 -15.21
CA GLU A 205 -19.76 7.97 -13.80
C GLU A 205 -18.24 8.07 -13.65
N LYS A 206 -17.46 7.63 -14.66
CA LYS A 206 -15.99 7.73 -14.71
C LYS A 206 -15.44 7.85 -16.13
N ILE A 207 -14.21 8.37 -16.25
CA ILE A 207 -13.38 8.38 -17.47
C ILE A 207 -12.20 7.42 -17.27
N VAL A 208 -11.95 6.55 -18.24
CA VAL A 208 -10.73 5.73 -18.27
C VAL A 208 -9.73 6.38 -19.21
N LEU A 209 -8.52 6.64 -18.74
CA LEU A 209 -7.41 7.19 -19.52
C LEU A 209 -6.30 6.15 -19.62
N LEU A 210 -6.05 5.67 -20.84
CA LEU A 210 -4.96 4.75 -21.13
C LEU A 210 -3.83 5.49 -21.86
N SER A 211 -2.59 5.25 -21.48
CA SER A 211 -1.43 5.82 -22.18
C SER A 211 -0.34 4.78 -22.38
N ALA A 212 0.28 4.76 -23.56
CA ALA A 212 1.44 3.91 -23.83
C ALA A 212 2.74 4.63 -23.46
N ASP A 213 3.50 4.06 -22.53
CA ASP A 213 4.85 4.51 -22.12
C ASP A 213 5.76 3.29 -21.89
N PRO A 214 6.04 2.48 -22.94
CA PRO A 214 6.85 1.29 -22.82
C PRO A 214 8.29 1.62 -22.40
N LEU A 215 8.89 0.75 -21.58
CA LEU A 215 10.21 0.94 -20.98
C LEU A 215 11.34 1.09 -22.01
N ASP A 216 11.27 0.33 -23.11
CA ASP A 216 12.26 0.30 -24.17
C ASP A 216 12.04 1.38 -25.25
N GLU A 217 10.91 2.10 -25.19
CA GLU A 217 10.59 3.23 -26.06
C GLU A 217 9.75 4.29 -25.32
N PRO A 218 10.35 5.01 -24.34
CA PRO A 218 9.61 5.87 -23.43
C PRO A 218 8.92 7.04 -24.14
N GLN A 219 7.73 7.40 -23.67
CA GLN A 219 6.88 8.45 -24.20
C GLN A 219 6.58 9.51 -23.13
N ASN A 220 6.41 10.76 -23.56
CA ASN A 220 6.11 11.85 -22.63
C ASN A 220 4.68 12.38 -22.81
N TRP A 221 3.71 11.63 -22.27
CA TRP A 221 2.28 12.00 -22.31
C TRP A 221 1.83 12.89 -21.16
N ASN A 222 2.59 12.94 -20.06
CA ASN A 222 2.32 13.77 -18.88
C ASN A 222 1.84 15.20 -19.20
N PRO A 223 2.44 15.92 -20.16
CA PRO A 223 2.03 17.28 -20.44
C PRO A 223 0.62 17.40 -21.01
N TYR A 224 0.14 16.37 -21.71
CA TYR A 224 -1.20 16.27 -22.28
C TYR A 224 -2.21 15.76 -21.24
N ILE A 225 -1.81 14.76 -20.45
CA ILE A 225 -2.60 14.24 -19.32
C ILE A 225 -2.94 15.38 -18.34
N GLU A 226 -2.00 16.26 -18.02
CA GLU A 226 -2.23 17.44 -17.17
C GLU A 226 -3.25 18.44 -17.75
N GLN A 227 -3.43 18.49 -19.08
CA GLN A 227 -4.49 19.31 -19.68
C GLN A 227 -5.86 18.64 -19.55
N ILE A 228 -5.92 17.33 -19.78
CA ILE A 228 -7.15 16.54 -19.62
C ILE A 228 -7.66 16.68 -18.17
N LYS A 229 -6.78 16.55 -17.18
CA LYS A 229 -7.09 16.74 -15.75
C LYS A 229 -7.78 18.07 -15.42
N LYS A 230 -7.38 19.16 -16.10
CA LYS A 230 -7.92 20.51 -15.81
C LYS A 230 -9.30 20.78 -16.41
N LYS A 231 -9.81 19.90 -17.27
CA LYS A 231 -10.97 20.16 -18.13
C LYS A 231 -12.17 19.24 -17.88
N THR A 232 -12.07 18.28 -16.97
CA THR A 232 -13.16 17.35 -16.65
C THR A 232 -13.53 17.42 -15.17
N SER A 233 -14.82 17.32 -14.83
CA SER A 233 -15.30 17.13 -13.45
C SER A 233 -15.46 15.67 -13.04
N CYS A 234 -15.48 14.75 -14.00
CA CYS A 234 -15.66 13.33 -13.78
C CYS A 234 -14.36 12.67 -13.30
N PRO A 235 -14.39 11.74 -12.32
CA PRO A 235 -13.22 10.98 -11.89
C PRO A 235 -12.50 10.34 -13.08
N ILE A 236 -11.17 10.47 -13.13
CA ILE A 236 -10.33 9.81 -14.14
C ILE A 236 -9.56 8.67 -13.49
N GLU A 237 -9.71 7.48 -14.05
CA GLU A 237 -8.92 6.28 -13.77
C GLU A 237 -7.81 6.18 -14.82
N GLN A 238 -6.55 6.38 -14.42
CA GLN A 238 -5.40 6.29 -15.33
C GLN A 238 -4.72 4.93 -15.21
N GLN A 239 -4.49 4.30 -16.36
CA GLN A 239 -3.78 3.02 -16.48
C GLN A 239 -2.83 3.02 -17.68
N CYS A 240 -1.93 2.04 -17.75
CA CYS A 240 -1.10 1.82 -18.94
C CYS A 240 -1.96 1.24 -20.08
N LEU A 241 -1.60 1.59 -21.32
CA LEU A 241 -2.28 1.06 -22.50
C LEU A 241 -1.71 -0.33 -22.84
N ASN A 242 -2.39 -1.37 -22.38
CA ASN A 242 -2.11 -2.77 -22.69
C ASN A 242 -3.43 -3.53 -22.97
N ILE A 243 -3.34 -4.77 -23.44
CA ILE A 243 -4.52 -5.59 -23.79
C ILE A 243 -5.39 -5.87 -22.56
N GLU A 244 -4.78 -6.13 -21.41
CA GLU A 244 -5.51 -6.46 -20.18
C GLU A 244 -6.41 -5.32 -19.69
N ASN A 245 -5.89 -4.09 -19.64
CA ASN A 245 -6.65 -2.91 -19.22
C ASN A 245 -7.74 -2.54 -20.23
N ILE A 246 -7.52 -2.79 -21.52
CA ILE A 246 -8.56 -2.66 -22.55
C ILE A 246 -9.71 -3.64 -22.28
N ASN A 247 -9.40 -4.87 -21.87
CA ASN A 247 -10.41 -5.91 -21.61
C ASN A 247 -11.18 -5.70 -20.29
N ARG A 248 -10.63 -4.93 -19.34
CA ARG A 248 -11.23 -4.66 -18.01
C ARG A 248 -12.20 -3.46 -17.98
N LEU A 249 -12.49 -2.84 -19.12
CA LEU A 249 -13.36 -1.67 -19.20
C LEU A 249 -14.79 -1.96 -18.70
N GLN A 250 -15.39 -1.00 -18.00
CA GLN A 250 -16.76 -1.09 -17.45
C GLN A 250 -17.77 -0.29 -18.30
N LYS A 251 -19.08 -0.57 -18.12
CA LYS A 251 -20.19 0.10 -18.82
C LYS A 251 -20.20 1.63 -18.60
N ASP A 252 -20.56 2.37 -19.65
CA ASP A 252 -20.80 3.83 -19.68
C ASP A 252 -19.57 4.74 -19.47
N ALA A 253 -18.34 4.23 -19.67
CA ALA A 253 -17.13 5.05 -19.56
C ALA A 253 -16.81 5.82 -20.86
N TYR A 254 -16.21 7.01 -20.73
CA TYR A 254 -15.40 7.57 -21.82
C TYR A 254 -14.00 7.00 -21.75
N LEU A 255 -13.50 6.51 -22.88
CA LEU A 255 -12.14 6.00 -23.00
C LEU A 255 -11.28 7.01 -23.76
N LEU A 256 -10.24 7.50 -23.10
CA LEU A 256 -9.23 8.38 -23.69
C LEU A 256 -7.94 7.57 -23.83
N ILE A 257 -7.38 7.53 -25.04
CA ILE A 257 -6.13 6.82 -25.32
C ILE A 257 -5.07 7.82 -25.78
N LEU A 258 -3.90 7.84 -25.15
CA LEU A 258 -2.72 8.58 -25.61
C LEU A 258 -1.65 7.59 -26.11
N SER A 259 -1.34 7.63 -27.40
CA SER A 259 -0.43 6.66 -28.03
C SER A 259 0.20 7.22 -29.31
N LYS A 260 1.09 6.46 -29.95
CA LYS A 260 1.66 6.74 -31.27
C LYS A 260 1.12 5.78 -32.31
N ILE A 261 1.12 6.22 -33.57
CA ILE A 261 0.82 5.35 -34.71
C ILE A 261 2.11 4.81 -35.33
N ILE A 262 2.31 3.50 -35.23
CA ILE A 262 3.42 2.77 -35.82
C ILE A 262 2.88 1.82 -36.88
N LYS A 263 3.24 2.04 -38.16
CA LYS A 263 2.80 1.21 -39.29
C LYS A 263 1.26 0.98 -39.29
N ASN A 264 0.48 2.04 -39.07
CA ASN A 264 -0.99 2.02 -38.99
C ASN A 264 -1.59 1.19 -37.83
N LYS A 265 -0.82 0.94 -36.78
CA LYS A 265 -1.26 0.34 -35.52
C LYS A 265 -0.99 1.30 -34.36
N LEU A 266 -1.73 1.14 -33.25
CA LEU A 266 -1.47 1.88 -32.01
C LEU A 266 -0.32 1.22 -31.25
N LEU A 267 0.65 2.02 -30.80
CA LEU A 267 1.67 1.59 -29.84
C LEU A 267 0.98 1.23 -28.52
N ILE A 268 1.27 0.05 -28.00
CA ILE A 268 0.80 -0.43 -26.69
C ILE A 268 1.99 -1.00 -25.92
N GLU A 269 1.71 -1.42 -24.70
CA GLU A 269 2.66 -2.16 -23.87
C GLU A 269 2.26 -3.64 -23.83
N ASN A 270 3.27 -4.52 -23.92
CA ASN A 270 3.08 -5.93 -23.64
C ASN A 270 3.15 -6.22 -22.12
N GLU A 271 2.98 -7.49 -21.75
CA GLU A 271 3.05 -7.97 -20.37
C GLU A 271 4.40 -7.74 -19.67
N TYR A 272 5.45 -7.44 -20.44
CA TYR A 272 6.80 -7.12 -19.95
C TYR A 272 7.11 -5.62 -19.96
N LEU A 273 6.07 -4.77 -20.06
CA LEU A 273 6.17 -3.30 -20.07
C LEU A 273 6.96 -2.75 -21.27
N CYS A 274 7.18 -3.57 -22.30
CA CYS A 274 7.92 -3.19 -23.50
C CYS A 274 6.96 -2.90 -24.66
N LYS A 275 7.47 -2.28 -25.72
CA LYS A 275 6.66 -1.87 -26.86
C LYS A 275 6.04 -3.06 -27.58
N ASP A 276 4.77 -2.90 -27.91
CA ASP A 276 4.03 -3.75 -28.83
C ASP A 276 3.01 -2.91 -29.61
N THR A 277 2.22 -3.52 -30.49
CA THR A 277 1.25 -2.80 -31.31
C THR A 277 -0.07 -3.54 -31.42
N ILE A 278 -1.18 -2.80 -31.33
CA ILE A 278 -2.53 -3.32 -31.59
C ILE A 278 -3.11 -2.69 -32.85
N SER A 279 -3.73 -3.50 -33.70
CA SER A 279 -4.48 -2.97 -34.85
C SER A 279 -5.80 -2.37 -34.40
N PHE A 280 -6.33 -1.40 -35.15
CA PHE A 280 -7.63 -0.81 -34.82
C PHE A 280 -8.78 -1.83 -34.86
N LYS A 281 -8.71 -2.82 -35.74
CA LYS A 281 -9.68 -3.93 -35.78
C LYS A 281 -9.64 -4.75 -34.50
N GLN A 282 -8.44 -5.10 -34.01
CA GLN A 282 -8.31 -5.78 -32.72
C GLN A 282 -8.80 -4.90 -31.58
N LEU A 283 -8.55 -3.58 -31.61
CA LEU A 283 -9.10 -2.66 -30.60
C LEU A 283 -10.64 -2.69 -30.61
N ASP A 284 -11.27 -2.70 -31.78
CA ASP A 284 -12.73 -2.83 -31.97
C ASP A 284 -13.27 -4.17 -31.44
N GLU A 285 -12.51 -5.26 -31.61
CA GLU A 285 -12.89 -6.60 -31.16
C GLU A 285 -12.73 -6.80 -29.65
N ASN A 286 -11.77 -6.11 -29.01
CA ASN A 286 -11.50 -6.21 -27.57
C ASN A 286 -12.40 -5.29 -26.72
N ILE A 287 -13.11 -4.34 -27.35
CA ILE A 287 -14.03 -3.42 -26.65
C ILE A 287 -15.46 -3.75 -27.07
N ASP A 288 -16.33 -4.09 -26.10
CA ASP A 288 -17.75 -4.33 -26.40
C ASP A 288 -18.45 -3.02 -26.79
N ASN A 289 -18.93 -2.95 -28.03
CA ASN A 289 -19.62 -1.78 -28.61
C ASN A 289 -20.83 -1.29 -27.83
N ARG A 290 -21.47 -2.14 -27.01
CA ARG A 290 -22.62 -1.73 -26.19
C ARG A 290 -22.21 -0.99 -24.91
N GLN A 291 -20.92 -0.88 -24.63
CA GLN A 291 -20.42 -0.44 -23.34
C GLN A 291 -19.78 0.95 -23.33
N LEU A 292 -19.47 1.56 -24.49
CA LEU A 292 -18.67 2.78 -24.56
C LEU A 292 -19.45 4.00 -25.09
N ALA A 293 -19.49 5.08 -24.30
CA ALA A 293 -20.17 6.32 -24.71
C ALA A 293 -19.35 7.17 -25.71
N GLY A 294 -18.04 6.92 -25.80
CA GLY A 294 -17.11 7.57 -26.74
C GLY A 294 -15.66 7.16 -26.51
N LEU A 295 -14.95 6.86 -27.60
CA LEU A 295 -13.51 6.60 -27.67
C LEU A 295 -12.79 7.82 -28.24
N PHE A 296 -11.81 8.35 -27.51
CA PHE A 296 -11.03 9.52 -27.92
C PHE A 296 -9.55 9.15 -28.01
N LEU A 297 -9.03 9.01 -29.23
CA LEU A 297 -7.65 8.68 -29.53
C LEU A 297 -6.83 9.96 -29.75
N PHE A 298 -5.86 10.21 -28.89
CA PHE A 298 -4.88 11.29 -29.01
C PHE A 298 -3.56 10.70 -29.49
N VAL A 299 -3.19 11.01 -30.72
CA VAL A 299 -2.08 10.36 -31.43
C VAL A 299 -1.07 11.36 -31.99
N ASP A 300 0.08 10.91 -32.45
CA ASP A 300 1.10 11.75 -33.10
C ASP A 300 0.78 12.06 -34.57
N GLN A 301 0.09 11.15 -35.26
CA GLN A 301 -0.35 11.30 -36.65
C GLN A 301 -1.68 10.58 -36.93
N LEU A 302 -2.40 10.98 -37.97
CA LEU A 302 -3.63 10.29 -38.38
C LEU A 302 -3.32 8.92 -38.99
N PRO A 303 -4.07 7.86 -38.64
CA PRO A 303 -3.95 6.56 -39.32
C PRO A 303 -4.51 6.62 -40.75
N GLU A 304 -4.10 5.68 -41.60
CA GLU A 304 -4.70 5.51 -42.93
C GLU A 304 -6.22 5.22 -42.84
N GLU A 305 -6.99 5.64 -43.85
CA GLU A 305 -8.44 5.41 -43.87
C GLU A 305 -8.78 3.91 -43.91
N LYS A 306 -8.00 3.13 -44.65
CA LYS A 306 -8.22 1.67 -44.78
C LYS A 306 -8.05 0.92 -43.47
N SER A 307 -7.14 1.35 -42.59
CA SER A 307 -6.89 0.67 -41.31
C SER A 307 -7.97 0.96 -40.26
N THR A 308 -8.79 1.99 -40.47
CA THR A 308 -9.88 2.42 -39.59
C THR A 308 -11.26 2.23 -40.21
N ALA A 309 -11.33 1.66 -41.42
CA ALA A 309 -12.57 1.37 -42.11
C ALA A 309 -13.34 0.23 -41.44
N GLY A 310 -14.65 0.44 -41.22
CA GLY A 310 -15.54 -0.57 -40.65
C GLY A 310 -15.50 -0.71 -39.13
N LEU A 311 -14.80 0.19 -38.42
CA LEU A 311 -14.87 0.25 -36.96
C LEU A 311 -16.29 0.51 -36.48
N THR A 312 -16.69 -0.24 -35.47
CA THR A 312 -18.02 -0.18 -34.87
C THR A 312 -18.05 0.71 -33.62
N LEU A 313 -16.90 1.04 -33.04
CA LEU A 313 -16.80 1.95 -31.90
C LEU A 313 -17.03 3.43 -32.28
N PRO A 314 -17.72 4.22 -31.43
CA PRO A 314 -17.82 5.68 -31.58
C PRO A 314 -16.46 6.34 -31.31
N THR A 315 -15.67 6.58 -32.36
CA THR A 315 -14.23 6.92 -32.24
C THR A 315 -13.90 8.30 -32.78
N PHE A 316 -13.24 9.13 -31.98
CA PHE A 316 -12.69 10.44 -32.33
C PHE A 316 -11.18 10.35 -32.30
N VAL A 317 -10.50 10.65 -33.40
CA VAL A 317 -9.04 10.59 -33.53
C VAL A 317 -8.48 11.99 -33.74
N LEU A 318 -7.54 12.39 -32.89
CA LEU A 318 -6.89 13.70 -32.93
C LEU A 318 -5.37 13.55 -32.98
N PRO A 319 -4.70 14.02 -34.06
CA PRO A 319 -3.26 14.22 -34.04
C PRO A 319 -2.91 15.43 -33.15
N VAL A 320 -2.16 15.20 -32.07
CA VAL A 320 -1.85 16.21 -31.06
C VAL A 320 -0.45 16.77 -31.27
N GLU A 321 -0.37 18.00 -31.78
CA GLU A 321 0.90 18.71 -32.01
C GLU A 321 1.42 19.41 -30.76
N ASN A 322 0.51 19.98 -29.95
CA ASN A 322 0.86 20.71 -28.74
C ASN A 322 -0.33 20.81 -27.75
N LYS A 323 -0.03 21.22 -26.51
CA LYS A 323 -1.00 21.29 -25.40
C LYS A 323 -2.13 22.31 -25.61
N ASN A 324 -1.87 23.40 -26.35
CA ASN A 324 -2.86 24.47 -26.55
C ASN A 324 -3.94 24.03 -27.54
N HIS A 325 -3.55 23.30 -28.58
CA HIS A 325 -4.47 22.67 -29.51
C HIS A 325 -5.38 21.66 -28.79
N LEU A 326 -4.80 20.74 -28.00
CA LEU A 326 -5.57 19.78 -27.20
C LEU A 326 -6.59 20.48 -26.29
N ASN A 327 -6.18 21.54 -25.58
CA ASN A 327 -7.07 22.31 -24.71
C ASN A 327 -8.30 22.86 -25.42
N THR A 328 -8.11 23.36 -26.64
CA THR A 328 -9.18 23.93 -27.45
C THR A 328 -10.17 22.83 -27.85
N VAL A 329 -9.66 21.68 -28.28
CA VAL A 329 -10.48 20.54 -28.68
C VAL A 329 -11.23 19.95 -27.48
N LEU A 330 -10.58 19.75 -26.33
CA LEU A 330 -11.23 19.25 -25.11
C LEU A 330 -12.40 20.15 -24.67
N TYR A 331 -12.24 21.48 -24.76
CA TYR A 331 -13.33 22.41 -24.48
C TYR A 331 -14.50 22.25 -25.46
N GLN A 332 -14.21 22.08 -26.75
CA GLN A 332 -15.26 21.88 -27.75
C GLN A 332 -15.99 20.54 -27.56
N LEU A 333 -15.26 19.45 -27.31
CA LEU A 333 -15.81 18.12 -27.08
C LEU A 333 -16.67 18.06 -25.82
N PHE A 334 -16.10 18.42 -24.67
CA PHE A 334 -16.72 18.14 -23.38
C PHE A 334 -17.52 19.30 -22.80
N THR A 335 -17.25 20.55 -23.20
CA THR A 335 -18.05 21.72 -22.77
C THR A 335 -19.10 22.09 -23.81
N ARG A 336 -18.73 22.14 -25.11
CA ARG A 336 -19.65 22.52 -26.19
C ARG A 336 -20.40 21.35 -26.82
N LYS A 337 -20.05 20.10 -26.50
CA LYS A 337 -20.62 18.88 -27.10
C LYS A 337 -20.49 18.85 -28.62
N ASN A 338 -19.44 19.47 -29.15
CA ASN A 338 -19.21 19.55 -30.58
C ASN A 338 -18.11 18.56 -30.98
N ILE A 339 -18.51 17.48 -31.67
CA ILE A 339 -17.58 16.45 -32.13
C ILE A 339 -16.84 16.84 -33.42
N ASP A 340 -17.44 17.70 -34.26
CA ASP A 340 -16.81 18.23 -35.47
C ASP A 340 -16.06 19.52 -35.17
N CYS A 341 -15.25 19.50 -34.11
CA CYS A 341 -14.63 20.71 -33.58
C CYS A 341 -13.26 21.03 -34.16
N ASP A 342 -12.64 20.10 -34.89
CA ASP A 342 -11.29 20.26 -35.44
C ASP A 342 -11.16 19.62 -36.82
N ASN A 343 -10.73 20.42 -37.80
CA ASN A 343 -10.61 19.98 -39.20
C ASN A 343 -9.46 18.98 -39.43
N ARG A 344 -8.57 18.76 -38.45
CA ARG A 344 -7.49 17.77 -38.50
C ARG A 344 -7.85 16.49 -37.75
N SER A 345 -9.01 16.45 -37.09
CA SER A 345 -9.53 15.25 -36.43
C SER A 345 -10.28 14.35 -37.41
N ARG A 346 -10.46 13.08 -37.03
CA ARG A 346 -11.30 12.12 -37.76
C ARG A 346 -12.35 11.55 -36.81
N VAL A 347 -13.60 11.57 -37.24
CA VAL A 347 -14.74 11.01 -36.49
C VAL A 347 -15.26 9.76 -37.22
N LEU A 348 -15.34 8.66 -36.50
CA LEU A 348 -15.79 7.35 -36.98
C LEU A 348 -17.01 6.90 -36.16
N ASN A 349 -17.94 6.21 -36.83
CA ASN A 349 -19.26 5.84 -36.28
C ASN A 349 -19.95 6.96 -35.48
N LYS A 350 -20.10 8.12 -36.13
CA LYS A 350 -20.64 9.34 -35.51
C LYS A 350 -22.02 9.15 -34.84
N ALA A 351 -22.88 8.32 -35.42
CA ALA A 351 -24.24 8.10 -34.92
C ALA A 351 -24.28 7.38 -33.57
N ALA A 352 -23.20 6.68 -33.18
CA ALA A 352 -23.11 5.94 -31.92
C ALA A 352 -22.55 6.78 -30.75
N PHE A 353 -22.21 8.05 -30.95
CA PHE A 353 -21.69 8.90 -29.88
C PHE A 353 -22.78 9.35 -28.90
N HIS A 354 -22.50 9.21 -27.60
CA HIS A 354 -23.35 9.70 -26.51
C HIS A 354 -22.60 10.77 -25.68
N LEU A 355 -22.49 11.99 -26.21
CA LEU A 355 -21.78 13.09 -25.55
C LEU A 355 -22.61 13.79 -24.45
N SER A 356 -22.03 13.88 -23.26
CA SER A 356 -22.52 14.63 -22.11
C SER A 356 -21.51 15.71 -21.71
N ALA A 357 -21.98 16.76 -21.02
CA ALA A 357 -21.10 17.85 -20.64
C ALA A 357 -20.30 17.46 -19.39
N LEU A 358 -18.97 17.62 -19.44
CA LEU A 358 -18.09 17.41 -18.30
C LEU A 358 -17.52 18.77 -17.89
N ASN A 359 -18.11 19.41 -16.87
CA ASN A 359 -17.71 20.74 -16.41
C ASN A 359 -17.21 20.70 -14.95
N GLY A 360 -15.93 21.00 -14.72
CA GLY A 360 -15.34 21.20 -13.39
C GLY A 360 -13.88 20.71 -13.29
N LYS A 361 -13.42 20.41 -12.07
CA LYS A 361 -12.10 19.81 -11.78
C LYS A 361 -12.35 18.43 -11.15
N SER A 362 -11.65 17.40 -11.61
CA SER A 362 -11.80 16.03 -11.12
C SER A 362 -10.84 15.71 -9.98
N HIS A 363 -11.24 14.73 -9.16
CA HIS A 363 -10.33 14.00 -8.29
C HIS A 363 -9.76 12.81 -9.06
N PHE A 364 -8.46 12.58 -8.91
CA PHE A 364 -7.73 11.57 -9.66
C PHE A 364 -7.48 10.35 -8.79
N ASN A 365 -7.80 9.17 -9.29
CA ASN A 365 -7.33 7.93 -8.69
C ASN A 365 -6.28 7.31 -9.61
N HIS A 366 -5.03 7.36 -9.20
CA HIS A 366 -3.96 6.62 -9.82
C HIS A 366 -3.49 5.62 -8.79
N GLU A 367 -3.96 4.38 -8.93
CA GLU A 367 -3.42 3.30 -8.14
C GLU A 367 -1.94 3.17 -8.49
N ARG A 368 -1.12 3.21 -7.46
CA ARG A 368 0.33 3.03 -7.57
C ARG A 368 0.72 2.08 -6.47
N THR A 369 1.65 1.21 -6.79
CA THR A 369 2.34 0.48 -5.75
C THR A 369 3.18 1.46 -4.93
N ASN A 370 3.24 1.24 -3.63
CA ASN A 370 4.17 1.94 -2.75
C ASN A 370 5.61 1.71 -3.22
N LEU A 371 6.31 2.80 -3.49
CA LEU A 371 7.71 2.82 -3.90
C LEU A 371 8.53 3.35 -2.72
N PRO A 372 9.70 2.75 -2.40
CA PRO A 372 10.49 3.17 -1.26
C PRO A 372 11.10 4.56 -1.50
N ASP A 373 11.25 5.36 -0.45
CA ASP A 373 11.75 6.74 -0.51
C ASP A 373 13.18 6.83 -1.09
N SER A 374 13.95 5.74 -1.01
CA SER A 374 15.29 5.61 -1.62
C SER A 374 15.29 5.60 -3.15
N ILE A 375 14.12 5.51 -3.80
CA ILE A 375 13.93 5.55 -5.25
C ILE A 375 13.23 6.86 -5.67
N ASP A 376 14.06 7.85 -6.01
CA ASP A 376 13.57 9.14 -6.50
C ASP A 376 13.26 9.11 -8.01
N ARG A 377 11.97 9.24 -8.33
CA ARG A 377 11.47 9.35 -9.72
C ARG A 377 12.11 10.50 -10.50
N GLN A 378 12.47 11.61 -9.85
CA GLN A 378 13.05 12.77 -10.52
C GLN A 378 14.47 12.50 -11.01
N LYS A 379 15.27 11.78 -10.24
CA LYS A 379 16.63 11.40 -10.61
C LYS A 379 16.72 10.41 -11.77
N LEU A 380 15.63 9.70 -12.03
CA LEU A 380 15.51 8.77 -13.15
C LEU A 380 15.03 9.45 -14.43
N LYS A 381 14.76 10.77 -14.39
CA LYS A 381 14.54 11.57 -15.61
C LYS A 381 15.85 11.72 -16.37
N GLY A 382 15.82 11.48 -17.68
CA GLY A 382 17.02 11.49 -18.50
C GLY A 382 17.86 10.22 -18.35
N PHE A 383 17.24 9.09 -17.96
CA PHE A 383 17.83 7.76 -18.12
C PHE A 383 18.17 7.53 -19.61
N VAL A 384 19.39 7.09 -19.90
CA VAL A 384 19.91 6.94 -21.26
C VAL A 384 20.13 5.46 -21.59
N GLY A 385 19.62 5.03 -22.74
CA GLY A 385 19.88 3.71 -23.32
C GLY A 385 19.30 2.52 -22.56
N ARG A 386 19.94 1.36 -22.73
CA ARG A 386 19.65 0.08 -22.05
C ARG A 386 18.32 -0.58 -22.41
N SER A 387 17.76 -0.31 -23.59
CA SER A 387 16.50 -0.92 -24.04
C SER A 387 16.50 -2.45 -23.96
N ASP A 388 17.59 -3.10 -24.39
CA ASP A 388 17.69 -4.57 -24.34
C ASP A 388 17.82 -5.12 -22.92
N ASP A 389 18.60 -4.44 -22.05
CA ASP A 389 18.73 -4.83 -20.64
C ASP A 389 17.38 -4.68 -19.92
N LEU A 390 16.68 -3.57 -20.12
CA LEU A 390 15.36 -3.32 -19.52
C LEU A 390 14.38 -4.41 -19.92
N LYS A 391 14.32 -4.75 -21.22
CA LYS A 391 13.45 -5.80 -21.73
C LYS A 391 13.76 -7.16 -21.12
N HIS A 392 15.02 -7.58 -21.15
CA HIS A 392 15.39 -8.90 -20.62
C HIS A 392 15.18 -9.01 -19.11
N ILE A 393 15.58 -7.99 -18.34
CA ILE A 393 15.38 -7.98 -16.89
C ILE A 393 13.89 -8.00 -16.55
N CYS A 394 13.06 -7.22 -17.23
CA CYS A 394 11.60 -7.25 -17.02
C CYS A 394 10.99 -8.60 -17.36
N SER A 395 11.33 -9.20 -18.52
CA SER A 395 10.82 -10.52 -18.87
C SER A 395 11.24 -11.59 -17.85
N ALA A 396 12.53 -11.64 -17.51
CA ALA A 396 13.04 -12.61 -16.54
C ALA A 396 12.37 -12.44 -15.17
N LEU A 397 12.15 -11.20 -14.71
CA LEU A 397 11.50 -10.89 -13.44
C LEU A 397 10.02 -11.31 -13.42
N MET A 398 9.28 -10.95 -14.48
CA MET A 398 7.84 -11.25 -14.57
C MET A 398 7.58 -12.75 -14.72
N ASP A 399 8.48 -13.48 -15.41
CA ASP A 399 8.40 -14.93 -15.61
C ASP A 399 9.01 -15.76 -14.46
N LEU A 400 9.49 -15.13 -13.37
CA LEU A 400 9.98 -15.87 -12.19
C LEU A 400 8.85 -16.69 -11.54
N ASP A 401 9.05 -18.00 -11.46
CA ASP A 401 8.28 -18.91 -10.62
C ASP A 401 8.55 -18.67 -9.13
N GLN A 402 7.66 -19.15 -8.26
CA GLN A 402 7.89 -19.20 -6.81
C GLN A 402 9.18 -19.95 -6.46
N GLY A 403 9.92 -19.45 -5.47
CA GLY A 403 11.20 -20.00 -5.04
C GLY A 403 12.39 -19.66 -5.93
N LYS A 404 12.18 -18.89 -7.02
CA LYS A 404 13.25 -18.41 -7.91
C LYS A 404 13.48 -16.90 -7.76
N PHE A 405 14.68 -16.46 -8.13
CA PHE A 405 15.04 -15.05 -8.07
C PHE A 405 15.96 -14.65 -9.23
N LEU A 406 16.04 -13.34 -9.50
CA LEU A 406 16.83 -12.78 -10.59
C LEU A 406 18.05 -12.03 -10.05
N THR A 407 19.26 -12.44 -10.42
CA THR A 407 20.50 -11.70 -10.18
C THR A 407 20.88 -10.87 -11.40
N VAL A 408 20.88 -9.54 -11.26
CA VAL A 408 21.50 -8.61 -12.20
C VAL A 408 22.99 -8.49 -11.85
N LYS A 409 23.83 -9.16 -12.64
CA LYS A 409 25.29 -9.20 -12.45
C LYS A 409 25.99 -8.15 -13.30
N GLY A 410 27.05 -7.54 -12.77
CA GLY A 410 27.92 -6.64 -13.54
C GLY A 410 28.97 -5.93 -12.68
N SER A 411 29.98 -5.36 -13.32
CA SER A 411 31.05 -4.62 -12.61
C SER A 411 30.54 -3.38 -11.87
N GLY A 412 31.38 -2.80 -11.01
CA GLY A 412 31.02 -1.56 -10.30
C GLY A 412 30.80 -0.38 -11.26
N GLY A 413 29.94 0.57 -10.90
CA GLY A 413 29.67 1.77 -11.72
C GLY A 413 28.96 1.52 -13.06
N ILE A 414 28.70 0.27 -13.45
CA ILE A 414 28.05 -0.06 -14.72
C ILE A 414 26.57 0.38 -14.77
N GLY A 415 25.91 0.59 -13.62
CA GLY A 415 24.54 1.11 -13.57
C GLY A 415 23.45 0.08 -13.26
N LYS A 416 23.80 -1.04 -12.59
CA LYS A 416 22.85 -2.06 -12.11
C LYS A 416 21.72 -1.44 -11.29
N THR A 417 22.08 -0.78 -10.19
CA THR A 417 21.16 -0.09 -9.27
C THR A 417 20.26 0.90 -9.99
N HIS A 418 20.82 1.71 -10.90
CA HIS A 418 20.04 2.72 -11.62
C HIS A 418 19.01 2.11 -12.57
N THR A 419 19.35 0.99 -13.22
CA THR A 419 18.47 0.26 -14.14
C THR A 419 17.34 -0.43 -13.39
N VAL A 420 17.66 -1.09 -12.28
CA VAL A 420 16.65 -1.74 -11.42
C VAL A 420 15.71 -0.70 -10.80
N LYS A 421 16.21 0.46 -10.35
CA LYS A 421 15.38 1.57 -9.88
C LYS A 421 14.46 2.10 -10.98
N LYS A 422 14.91 2.17 -12.24
CA LYS A 422 14.08 2.55 -13.40
C LYS A 422 12.95 1.55 -13.63
N ILE A 423 13.24 0.26 -13.53
CA ILE A 423 12.23 -0.82 -13.64
C ILE A 423 11.24 -0.72 -12.47
N ALA A 424 11.72 -0.56 -11.23
CA ALA A 424 10.88 -0.41 -10.05
C ALA A 424 9.88 0.75 -10.17
N VAL A 425 10.32 1.92 -10.67
CA VAL A 425 9.41 3.05 -10.94
C VAL A 425 8.35 2.68 -11.97
N ALA A 426 8.73 2.01 -13.06
CA ALA A 426 7.81 1.61 -14.11
C ALA A 426 6.77 0.58 -13.62
N LEU A 427 7.19 -0.38 -12.80
CA LEU A 427 6.30 -1.34 -12.14
C LEU A 427 5.36 -0.65 -11.16
N ALA A 428 5.87 0.28 -10.34
CA ALA A 428 5.06 1.00 -9.36
C ALA A 428 4.02 1.92 -9.99
N ASP A 429 4.39 2.62 -11.06
CA ASP A 429 3.48 3.46 -11.84
C ASP A 429 2.44 2.63 -12.63
N ARG A 430 2.51 1.29 -12.60
CA ARG A 430 1.52 0.36 -13.17
C ARG A 430 0.74 -0.46 -12.13
N ALA A 431 1.04 -0.28 -10.84
CA ALA A 431 0.39 -0.99 -9.74
C ALA A 431 0.50 -2.53 -9.79
N LEU A 432 1.57 -3.08 -10.37
CA LEU A 432 1.73 -4.54 -10.52
C LEU A 432 2.01 -5.30 -9.22
N PHE A 433 2.52 -4.62 -8.18
CA PHE A 433 2.86 -5.25 -6.89
C PHE A 433 2.00 -4.63 -5.78
N PRO A 434 0.75 -5.04 -5.55
CA PRO A 434 -0.12 -4.42 -4.55
C PRO A 434 0.46 -4.51 -3.13
N GLY A 435 1.27 -5.53 -2.83
CA GLY A 435 1.96 -5.69 -1.55
C GLY A 435 3.16 -4.74 -1.34
N GLY A 436 3.56 -3.98 -2.36
CA GLY A 436 4.68 -3.03 -2.27
C GLY A 436 5.91 -3.43 -3.08
N ILE A 437 6.72 -2.42 -3.43
CA ILE A 437 8.11 -2.62 -3.87
C ILE A 437 9.03 -2.22 -2.72
N TYR A 438 10.01 -3.05 -2.43
CA TYR A 438 10.98 -2.85 -1.36
C TYR A 438 12.38 -2.80 -1.95
N PHE A 439 13.21 -1.88 -1.43
CA PHE A 439 14.59 -1.71 -1.87
C PHE A 439 15.50 -1.75 -0.63
N ILE A 440 16.26 -2.83 -0.51
CA ILE A 440 17.13 -3.13 0.61
C ILE A 440 18.57 -2.96 0.14
N ASP A 441 19.27 -1.99 0.73
CA ASP A 441 20.70 -1.87 0.56
C ASP A 441 21.42 -2.85 1.49
N CYS A 442 22.12 -3.80 0.89
CA CYS A 442 22.85 -4.87 1.58
C CYS A 442 24.26 -4.44 2.02
N GLU A 443 24.80 -3.34 1.50
CA GLU A 443 26.16 -2.90 1.83
C GLU A 443 26.38 -2.62 3.33
N PRO A 444 25.47 -1.96 4.07
CA PRO A 444 25.68 -1.70 5.50
C PRO A 444 25.33 -2.90 6.40
N VAL A 445 24.87 -4.02 5.85
CA VAL A 445 24.46 -5.19 6.65
C VAL A 445 25.69 -5.97 7.08
N THR A 446 25.81 -6.22 8.38
CA THR A 446 27.04 -6.80 8.95
C THR A 446 26.91 -8.25 9.42
N ASP A 447 25.69 -8.77 9.53
CA ASP A 447 25.41 -10.11 10.06
C ASP A 447 24.07 -10.66 9.53
N SER A 448 23.84 -11.96 9.70
CA SER A 448 22.63 -12.66 9.23
C SER A 448 21.35 -12.17 9.89
N LYS A 449 21.40 -11.74 11.14
CA LYS A 449 20.22 -11.26 11.89
C LYS A 449 19.76 -9.89 11.40
N GLN A 450 20.68 -8.97 11.11
CA GLN A 450 20.33 -7.70 10.46
C GLN A 450 19.72 -7.93 9.07
N PHE A 451 20.26 -8.89 8.31
CA PHE A 451 19.68 -9.25 7.02
C PHE A 451 18.26 -9.81 7.18
N GLN A 452 18.06 -10.74 8.12
CA GLN A 452 16.76 -11.31 8.46
C GLN A 452 15.76 -10.23 8.90
N PHE A 453 16.19 -9.27 9.73
CA PHE A 453 15.36 -8.15 10.17
C PHE A 453 14.91 -7.30 8.97
N LYS A 454 15.82 -6.94 8.05
CA LYS A 454 15.48 -6.19 6.83
C LYS A 454 14.57 -6.99 5.90
N ALA A 455 14.80 -8.30 5.78
CA ALA A 455 13.96 -9.22 5.02
C ALA A 455 12.54 -9.30 5.60
N ALA A 456 12.42 -9.41 6.91
CA ALA A 456 11.16 -9.46 7.64
C ALA A 456 10.37 -8.14 7.57
N ALA A 457 11.08 -7.00 7.46
CA ALA A 457 10.47 -5.67 7.31
C ALA A 457 9.60 -5.52 6.07
N VAL A 458 9.89 -6.29 5.01
CA VAL A 458 9.07 -6.38 3.80
C VAL A 458 7.63 -6.82 4.11
N PHE A 459 7.46 -7.62 5.16
CA PHE A 459 6.18 -8.18 5.57
C PHE A 459 5.61 -7.49 6.83
N GLY A 460 6.31 -6.50 7.40
CA GLY A 460 5.94 -5.90 8.70
C GLY A 460 6.14 -6.85 9.89
N LEU A 461 7.04 -7.84 9.74
CA LEU A 461 7.29 -8.92 10.69
C LEU A 461 8.72 -8.85 11.26
N GLU A 462 9.31 -7.66 11.32
CA GLU A 462 10.71 -7.43 11.73
C GLU A 462 11.09 -8.09 13.05
N LEU A 463 10.13 -8.12 13.97
CA LEU A 463 10.30 -8.64 15.32
C LEU A 463 9.82 -10.08 15.45
N ALA A 464 9.29 -10.70 14.39
CA ALA A 464 8.76 -12.05 14.47
C ALA A 464 9.86 -13.05 14.85
N GLU A 465 9.59 -13.86 15.88
CA GLU A 465 10.55 -14.84 16.37
C GLU A 465 10.83 -15.94 15.34
N ASP A 466 9.78 -16.40 14.63
CA ASP A 466 9.90 -17.25 13.44
C ASP A 466 9.11 -16.63 12.27
N LEU A 467 9.82 -15.81 11.49
CA LEU A 467 9.30 -15.19 10.27
C LEU A 467 8.68 -16.23 9.32
N TRP A 468 9.36 -17.35 9.11
CA TRP A 468 9.01 -18.29 8.04
C TRP A 468 7.81 -19.14 8.41
N GLN A 469 7.71 -19.55 9.66
CA GLN A 469 6.53 -20.24 10.16
C GLN A 469 5.31 -19.30 10.12
N HIS A 470 5.47 -18.05 10.55
CA HIS A 470 4.37 -17.08 10.50
C HIS A 470 3.89 -16.82 9.07
N LEU A 471 4.82 -16.64 8.11
CA LEU A 471 4.45 -16.49 6.71
C LEU A 471 3.76 -17.74 6.14
N ARG A 472 4.25 -18.95 6.47
CA ARG A 472 3.61 -20.20 6.03
C ARG A 472 2.15 -20.28 6.45
N ASP A 473 1.85 -19.87 7.68
CA ASP A 473 0.52 -20.03 8.28
C ASP A 473 -0.41 -18.83 8.00
N HIS A 474 0.15 -17.64 7.76
CA HIS A 474 -0.60 -16.37 7.75
C HIS A 474 -0.22 -15.39 6.62
N HIS A 475 0.44 -15.83 5.55
CA HIS A 475 0.77 -14.96 4.41
C HIS A 475 -0.48 -14.33 3.80
N ASP A 476 -0.41 -13.03 3.54
CA ASP A 476 -1.52 -12.22 3.03
C ASP A 476 -1.77 -12.36 1.51
N GLN A 477 -0.96 -13.18 0.82
CA GLN A 477 -1.02 -13.45 -0.61
C GLN A 477 -0.85 -12.20 -1.49
N GLN A 478 -0.32 -11.10 -0.94
CA GLN A 478 -0.05 -9.89 -1.72
C GLN A 478 1.28 -10.04 -2.48
N GLU A 479 1.26 -9.82 -3.79
CA GLU A 479 2.48 -9.83 -4.60
C GLU A 479 3.39 -8.65 -4.22
N ARG A 480 4.65 -8.98 -3.93
CA ARG A 480 5.71 -8.04 -3.54
C ARG A 480 6.91 -8.20 -4.45
N LEU A 481 7.60 -7.10 -4.70
CA LEU A 481 8.94 -7.09 -5.28
C LEU A 481 9.94 -6.66 -4.23
N VAL A 482 10.95 -7.50 -3.98
CA VAL A 482 12.07 -7.17 -3.10
C VAL A 482 13.34 -7.06 -3.93
N ILE A 483 13.94 -5.87 -3.90
CA ILE A 483 15.21 -5.57 -4.56
C ILE A 483 16.31 -5.53 -3.49
N PHE A 484 17.26 -6.46 -3.57
CA PHE A 484 18.49 -6.44 -2.79
C PHE A 484 19.60 -5.82 -3.62
N ASP A 485 20.10 -4.66 -3.21
CA ASP A 485 21.15 -3.93 -3.91
C ASP A 485 22.51 -4.13 -3.22
N ASN A 486 23.58 -4.29 -4.01
CA ASN A 486 24.95 -4.53 -3.55
C ASN A 486 25.06 -5.75 -2.62
N PHE A 487 24.59 -6.91 -3.09
CA PHE A 487 24.53 -8.13 -2.28
C PHE A 487 25.90 -8.77 -2.00
N GLU A 488 26.92 -8.46 -2.80
CA GLU A 488 28.24 -9.08 -2.72
C GLU A 488 28.86 -9.11 -1.32
N PRO A 489 28.78 -8.09 -0.44
CA PRO A 489 29.41 -8.14 0.88
C PRO A 489 28.88 -9.26 1.77
N LEU A 490 27.59 -9.63 1.60
CA LEU A 490 26.96 -10.68 2.39
C LEU A 490 27.51 -12.07 2.07
N LEU A 491 28.06 -12.25 0.87
CA LEU A 491 28.66 -13.51 0.43
C LEU A 491 30.00 -13.81 1.13
N TYR A 492 30.60 -12.82 1.79
CA TYR A 492 31.87 -12.95 2.50
C TYR A 492 31.71 -12.91 4.03
N LEU A 493 30.48 -12.91 4.54
CA LEU A 493 30.23 -13.08 5.97
C LEU A 493 30.44 -14.55 6.38
N GLU A 494 30.86 -14.78 7.63
CA GLU A 494 30.99 -16.14 8.17
C GLU A 494 29.67 -16.93 8.10
N GLU A 495 28.55 -16.21 8.13
CA GLU A 495 27.16 -16.71 8.15
C GLU A 495 26.53 -16.78 6.74
N GLU A 496 27.33 -16.80 5.66
CA GLU A 496 26.88 -16.79 4.25
C GLU A 496 25.72 -17.77 3.96
N GLN A 497 25.78 -18.99 4.51
CA GLN A 497 24.76 -20.02 4.27
C GLN A 497 23.39 -19.65 4.85
N GLU A 498 23.36 -18.93 5.98
CA GLU A 498 22.14 -18.43 6.58
C GLU A 498 21.54 -17.31 5.74
N ILE A 499 22.37 -16.37 5.26
CA ILE A 499 21.97 -15.33 4.30
C ILE A 499 21.31 -15.96 3.07
N LYS A 500 21.98 -16.96 2.48
CA LYS A 500 21.52 -17.70 1.30
C LYS A 500 20.18 -18.40 1.55
N THR A 501 20.01 -18.98 2.74
CA THR A 501 18.75 -19.61 3.17
C THR A 501 17.62 -18.58 3.29
N ILE A 502 17.90 -17.42 3.89
CA ILE A 502 16.93 -16.32 4.01
C ILE A 502 16.48 -15.85 2.63
N LEU A 503 17.41 -15.59 1.71
CA LEU A 503 17.09 -15.15 0.35
C LEU A 503 16.23 -16.17 -0.40
N SER A 504 16.56 -17.46 -0.29
CA SER A 504 15.82 -18.54 -0.95
C SER A 504 14.39 -18.64 -0.42
N ARG A 505 14.21 -18.62 0.91
CA ARG A 505 12.87 -18.63 1.53
C ARG A 505 12.07 -17.38 1.22
N MET A 506 12.70 -16.21 1.06
CA MET A 506 11.99 -15.00 0.62
C MET A 506 11.36 -15.16 -0.76
N ALA A 507 12.02 -15.87 -1.66
CA ALA A 507 11.54 -16.10 -3.02
C ALA A 507 10.24 -16.94 -3.07
N ASP A 508 9.87 -17.62 -1.98
CA ASP A 508 8.59 -18.32 -1.86
C ASP A 508 7.41 -17.35 -1.64
N TYR A 509 7.67 -16.17 -1.05
CA TYR A 509 6.64 -15.22 -0.62
C TYR A 509 6.68 -13.87 -1.35
N ALA A 510 7.70 -13.63 -2.18
CA ALA A 510 7.89 -12.41 -2.95
C ALA A 510 8.71 -12.67 -4.24
N LYS A 511 8.53 -11.83 -5.27
CA LYS A 511 9.47 -11.78 -6.39
C LYS A 511 10.75 -11.09 -5.92
N VAL A 512 11.89 -11.74 -6.12
CA VAL A 512 13.19 -11.26 -5.62
C VAL A 512 14.10 -10.89 -6.78
N LEU A 513 14.69 -9.70 -6.71
CA LEU A 513 15.72 -9.22 -7.62
C LEU A 513 16.95 -8.82 -6.81
N VAL A 514 18.11 -9.36 -7.18
CA VAL A 514 19.40 -9.06 -6.57
C VAL A 514 20.27 -8.28 -7.54
N THR A 515 20.99 -7.25 -7.07
CA THR A 515 22.12 -6.68 -7.79
C THR A 515 23.41 -7.12 -7.10
N SER A 516 24.35 -7.64 -7.89
CA SER A 516 25.63 -8.13 -7.38
C SER A 516 26.72 -7.97 -8.43
N ARG A 517 27.98 -8.03 -8.00
CA ARG A 517 29.15 -8.09 -8.89
C ARG A 517 29.48 -9.52 -9.32
N GLU A 518 29.02 -10.48 -8.55
CA GLU A 518 29.25 -11.91 -8.74
C GLU A 518 27.93 -12.69 -8.78
N VAL A 519 28.02 -13.96 -9.17
CA VAL A 519 26.88 -14.89 -9.15
C VAL A 519 26.76 -15.43 -7.72
N LEU A 520 25.55 -15.60 -7.20
CA LEU A 520 25.34 -16.06 -5.82
C LEU A 520 25.56 -17.57 -5.67
N GLY A 521 25.35 -18.34 -6.75
CA GLY A 521 25.56 -19.79 -6.80
C GLY A 521 24.46 -20.58 -6.08
N LEU A 522 23.25 -20.04 -6.05
CA LEU A 522 22.08 -20.63 -5.39
C LEU A 522 21.20 -21.40 -6.37
N GLU A 523 20.50 -22.41 -5.88
CA GLU A 523 19.43 -23.07 -6.64
C GLU A 523 18.28 -22.08 -6.89
N GLY A 524 17.71 -22.08 -8.10
CA GLY A 524 16.67 -21.12 -8.49
C GLY A 524 17.18 -19.74 -8.93
N GLU A 525 18.49 -19.51 -8.96
CA GLU A 525 19.09 -18.25 -9.45
C GLU A 525 19.00 -18.15 -10.98
N THR A 526 18.33 -17.12 -11.47
CA THR A 526 18.39 -16.68 -12.87
C THR A 526 19.36 -15.50 -12.98
N VAL A 527 20.33 -15.54 -13.88
CA VAL A 527 21.36 -14.49 -13.98
C VAL A 527 21.18 -13.66 -15.27
N HIS A 528 21.03 -12.34 -15.11
CA HIS A 528 21.16 -11.37 -16.20
C HIS A 528 22.52 -10.68 -16.11
N GLN A 529 23.42 -10.99 -17.04
CA GLN A 529 24.71 -10.31 -17.16
C GLN A 529 24.53 -8.95 -17.84
N MET A 530 24.71 -7.88 -17.07
CA MET A 530 24.57 -6.52 -17.56
C MET A 530 25.72 -6.14 -18.49
N ARG A 531 25.37 -5.58 -19.66
CA ARG A 531 26.36 -5.07 -20.61
C ARG A 531 26.86 -3.66 -20.26
N ARG A 532 28.03 -3.32 -20.82
CA ARG A 532 28.50 -1.92 -20.93
C ARG A 532 27.53 -1.12 -21.82
N LEU A 533 27.55 0.20 -21.70
CA LEU A 533 26.84 1.02 -22.67
C LEU A 533 27.47 0.81 -24.04
N THR A 534 26.63 0.81 -25.07
CA THR A 534 27.11 0.99 -26.43
C THR A 534 27.73 2.38 -26.53
N THR A 535 28.66 2.56 -27.48
CA THR A 535 29.37 3.84 -27.59
C THR A 535 28.42 4.99 -27.95
N ASP A 536 27.30 4.71 -28.63
CA ASP A 536 26.26 5.71 -28.89
C ASP A 536 25.47 6.08 -27.63
N GLU A 537 25.08 5.12 -26.80
CA GLU A 537 24.46 5.42 -25.50
C GLU A 537 25.42 6.16 -24.57
N ALA A 538 26.72 5.82 -24.60
CA ALA A 538 27.75 6.51 -23.84
C ALA A 538 27.95 7.95 -24.32
N ALA A 539 27.91 8.18 -25.64
CA ALA A 539 27.98 9.51 -26.23
C ALA A 539 26.74 10.34 -25.89
N GLU A 540 25.55 9.76 -25.97
CA GLU A 540 24.31 10.40 -25.52
C GLU A 540 24.40 10.81 -24.04
N LEU A 541 24.86 9.91 -23.17
CA LEU A 541 25.08 10.22 -21.75
C LEU A 541 26.09 11.35 -21.56
N PHE A 542 27.20 11.35 -22.29
CA PHE A 542 28.22 12.42 -22.22
C PHE A 542 27.61 13.77 -22.63
N MET A 543 26.83 13.79 -23.71
CA MET A 543 26.21 14.99 -24.25
C MET A 543 25.13 15.61 -23.35
N THR A 544 24.59 14.86 -22.38
CA THR A 544 23.64 15.41 -21.39
C THR A 544 24.21 16.58 -20.59
N LYS A 545 25.53 16.57 -20.32
CA LYS A 545 26.24 17.63 -19.60
C LYS A 545 27.16 18.46 -20.50
N PHE A 546 27.70 17.87 -21.56
CA PHE A 546 28.68 18.52 -22.43
C PHE A 546 28.34 18.31 -23.91
N PRO A 547 27.64 19.27 -24.55
CA PRO A 547 27.32 19.18 -25.98
C PRO A 547 28.59 19.14 -26.82
N VAL A 548 28.64 18.22 -27.79
CA VAL A 548 29.79 18.05 -28.69
C VAL A 548 29.30 18.16 -30.15
N PRO A 549 30.01 18.91 -31.02
CA PRO A 549 29.65 19.00 -32.42
C PRO A 549 29.75 17.64 -33.15
N GLU A 550 28.90 17.42 -34.15
CA GLU A 550 28.84 16.17 -34.93
C GLU A 550 30.21 15.75 -35.49
N GLN A 551 31.03 16.71 -35.93
CA GLN A 551 32.37 16.47 -36.49
C GLN A 551 33.37 15.85 -35.50
N GLN A 552 33.11 15.99 -34.19
CA GLN A 552 33.97 15.45 -33.12
C GLN A 552 33.36 14.19 -32.48
N MET A 553 32.22 13.70 -32.98
CA MET A 553 31.56 12.52 -32.43
C MET A 553 32.40 11.27 -32.51
N ASP A 554 33.09 11.05 -33.61
CA ASP A 554 33.92 9.85 -33.78
C ASP A 554 35.13 9.88 -32.84
N PHE A 555 35.75 11.05 -32.65
CA PHE A 555 36.83 11.24 -31.66
C PHE A 555 36.34 11.00 -30.23
N LEU A 556 35.18 11.54 -29.87
CA LEU A 556 34.57 11.29 -28.55
C LEU A 556 34.33 9.80 -28.34
N ARG A 557 33.69 9.13 -29.31
CA ARG A 557 33.34 7.70 -29.26
C ARG A 557 34.58 6.82 -29.07
N GLN A 558 35.62 7.03 -29.89
CA GLN A 558 36.77 6.13 -29.95
C GLN A 558 37.84 6.48 -28.91
N ASP A 559 38.33 7.73 -28.90
CA ASP A 559 39.52 8.12 -28.16
C ASP A 559 39.25 8.44 -26.69
N ILE A 560 38.01 8.79 -26.33
CA ILE A 560 37.64 9.14 -24.95
C ILE A 560 36.74 8.05 -24.35
N LEU A 561 35.56 7.83 -24.91
CA LEU A 561 34.54 6.97 -24.31
C LEU A 561 34.96 5.51 -24.28
N SER A 562 35.29 4.94 -25.44
CA SER A 562 35.67 3.53 -25.52
C SER A 562 37.06 3.27 -24.93
N ARG A 563 38.06 4.11 -25.24
CA ARG A 563 39.46 3.83 -24.88
C ARG A 563 39.83 4.21 -23.44
N GLN A 564 39.35 5.36 -22.95
CA GLN A 564 39.78 5.89 -21.64
C GLN A 564 38.75 5.62 -20.55
N LEU A 565 37.45 5.71 -20.88
CA LEU A 565 36.35 5.59 -19.90
C LEU A 565 35.62 4.23 -19.98
N ASP A 566 36.03 3.36 -20.90
CA ASP A 566 35.50 2.00 -21.07
C ASP A 566 33.96 1.95 -21.21
N ASN A 567 33.37 3.00 -21.79
CA ASN A 567 31.91 3.22 -21.85
C ASN A 567 31.20 3.06 -20.49
N ASN A 568 31.91 3.27 -19.37
CA ASN A 568 31.35 3.11 -18.04
C ASN A 568 30.53 4.34 -17.63
N PRO A 569 29.23 4.19 -17.28
CA PRO A 569 28.37 5.32 -16.97
C PRO A 569 28.86 6.19 -15.81
N LEU A 570 29.40 5.57 -14.75
CA LEU A 570 29.88 6.31 -13.59
C LEU A 570 31.14 7.12 -13.94
N ALA A 571 32.11 6.50 -14.64
CA ALA A 571 33.30 7.20 -15.11
C ALA A 571 32.95 8.42 -15.98
N ILE A 572 32.02 8.24 -16.93
CA ILE A 572 31.51 9.33 -17.79
C ILE A 572 30.90 10.46 -16.96
N LYS A 573 30.03 10.14 -15.99
CA LYS A 573 29.38 11.15 -15.13
C LYS A 573 30.38 11.90 -14.24
N LEU A 574 31.35 11.19 -13.67
CA LEU A 574 32.40 11.77 -12.83
C LEU A 574 33.26 12.74 -13.65
N VAL A 575 33.72 12.34 -14.83
CA VAL A 575 34.53 13.20 -15.71
C VAL A 575 33.72 14.41 -16.17
N THR A 576 32.54 14.20 -16.76
CA THR A 576 31.70 15.29 -17.30
C THR A 576 31.20 16.26 -16.25
N GLY A 577 30.99 15.81 -15.01
CA GLY A 577 30.60 16.67 -13.88
C GLY A 577 31.64 17.75 -13.51
N HIS A 578 32.89 17.58 -13.95
CA HIS A 578 34.01 18.46 -13.62
C HIS A 578 34.59 19.20 -14.84
N LEU A 579 33.99 19.05 -16.03
CA LEU A 579 34.50 19.70 -17.24
C LEU A 579 34.14 21.20 -17.25
N PRO A 580 35.13 22.10 -17.37
CA PRO A 580 34.87 23.51 -17.67
C PRO A 580 34.12 23.65 -18.99
N LYS A 581 33.20 24.63 -19.06
CA LYS A 581 32.49 24.95 -20.30
C LYS A 581 33.48 25.29 -21.42
N GLY A 582 33.32 24.67 -22.58
CA GLY A 582 34.16 24.93 -23.75
C GLY A 582 35.54 24.27 -23.74
N LYS A 583 35.82 23.36 -22.80
CA LYS A 583 37.07 22.58 -22.80
C LYS A 583 37.20 21.75 -24.08
N SER A 584 38.37 21.80 -24.73
CA SER A 584 38.64 20.97 -25.91
C SER A 584 38.71 19.49 -25.54
N LEU A 585 38.18 18.63 -26.40
CA LEU A 585 38.25 17.17 -26.24
C LEU A 585 39.69 16.64 -26.34
N ASP A 586 40.55 17.27 -27.14
CA ASP A 586 41.97 16.89 -27.25
C ASP A 586 42.70 17.06 -25.90
N VAL A 587 42.49 18.22 -25.26
CA VAL A 587 43.06 18.53 -23.93
C VAL A 587 42.47 17.60 -22.86
N LEU A 588 41.19 17.23 -22.99
CA LEU A 588 40.59 16.24 -22.11
C LEU A 588 41.28 14.89 -22.27
N ARG A 589 41.46 14.38 -23.50
CA ARG A 589 42.15 13.11 -23.76
C ARG A 589 43.55 13.13 -23.15
N GLU A 590 44.35 14.17 -23.42
CA GLU A 590 45.71 14.31 -22.86
C GLU A 590 45.72 14.30 -21.33
N GLU A 591 44.79 14.99 -20.68
CA GLU A 591 44.69 14.95 -19.22
C GLU A 591 44.31 13.56 -18.68
N LEU A 592 43.40 12.85 -19.36
CA LEU A 592 43.03 11.49 -18.97
C LEU A 592 44.23 10.54 -19.20
N GLU A 593 44.99 10.69 -20.28
CA GLU A 593 46.16 9.86 -20.53
C GLU A 593 47.30 10.14 -19.53
N GLU A 594 47.65 11.41 -19.30
CA GLU A 594 48.77 11.80 -18.44
C GLU A 594 48.48 11.69 -16.95
N LYS A 595 47.29 12.09 -16.49
CA LYS A 595 46.99 12.23 -15.04
C LYS A 595 46.19 11.08 -14.46
N LEU A 596 45.54 10.26 -15.30
CA LEU A 596 44.63 9.19 -14.88
C LEU A 596 45.34 7.82 -14.87
N PHE A 597 46.17 7.51 -15.86
CA PHE A 597 46.79 6.17 -15.97
C PHE A 597 48.28 6.12 -15.59
N SER A 598 49.04 7.21 -15.74
CA SER A 598 50.49 7.20 -15.46
C SER A 598 50.88 7.40 -13.98
N LYS A 599 49.92 7.79 -13.12
CA LYS A 599 50.15 8.21 -11.72
C LYS A 599 49.39 7.42 -10.66
N VAL A 600 48.63 6.39 -11.03
CA VAL A 600 48.04 5.49 -10.04
C VAL A 600 49.15 4.55 -9.59
N CYS A 601 49.71 4.78 -8.40
CA CYS A 601 50.67 3.86 -7.82
C CYS A 601 49.99 2.53 -7.48
N VAL A 602 50.72 1.42 -7.59
CA VAL A 602 50.23 0.09 -7.18
C VAL A 602 49.76 0.12 -5.71
N ASP A 603 50.48 0.84 -4.85
CA ASP A 603 50.14 1.05 -3.43
C ASP A 603 48.80 1.81 -3.22
N GLU A 604 48.37 2.66 -4.17
CA GLU A 604 47.06 3.34 -4.12
C GLU A 604 45.91 2.42 -4.57
N LEU A 605 46.21 1.31 -5.27
CA LEU A 605 45.24 0.28 -5.68
C LEU A 605 45.04 -0.80 -4.62
N GLU A 606 46.02 -1.03 -3.73
CA GLU A 606 45.92 -1.99 -2.61
C GLU A 606 44.77 -1.66 -1.64
N ILE A 607 44.22 -0.44 -1.69
CA ILE A 607 43.02 -0.02 -0.95
C ILE A 607 41.80 -0.91 -1.28
N PHE A 608 41.76 -1.53 -2.47
CA PHE A 608 40.70 -2.45 -2.90
C PHE A 608 41.12 -3.93 -2.84
N ASP A 609 42.32 -4.27 -2.36
CA ASP A 609 42.82 -5.66 -2.30
C ASP A 609 42.39 -6.43 -1.04
N SER A 610 41.52 -5.85 -0.19
CA SER A 610 41.00 -6.54 1.01
C SER A 610 39.55 -6.98 0.83
N GLY A 611 39.32 -8.31 0.81
CA GLY A 611 37.99 -8.91 0.89
C GLY A 611 37.25 -9.07 -0.45
N PRO A 612 35.93 -8.72 -0.55
CA PRO A 612 35.04 -9.01 -1.68
C PRO A 612 35.52 -8.53 -3.06
N ASP A 613 36.46 -7.60 -3.10
CA ASP A 613 36.95 -6.96 -4.32
C ASP A 613 38.11 -7.73 -4.99
N SER A 614 38.70 -8.72 -4.31
CA SER A 614 39.85 -9.51 -4.80
C SER A 614 39.55 -10.37 -6.04
N ASN A 615 38.28 -10.71 -6.27
CA ASN A 615 37.82 -11.52 -7.41
C ASN A 615 37.27 -10.69 -8.58
N ILE A 616 37.39 -9.35 -8.54
CA ILE A 616 36.75 -8.44 -9.50
C ILE A 616 37.73 -8.03 -10.61
N GLU A 617 37.25 -8.00 -11.86
CA GLU A 617 37.99 -7.40 -12.99
C GLU A 617 38.40 -5.96 -12.66
N ARG A 618 39.70 -5.69 -12.61
CA ARG A 618 40.32 -4.43 -12.19
C ARG A 618 39.65 -3.21 -12.85
N MET A 619 39.17 -2.30 -12.00
CA MET A 619 38.40 -1.11 -12.37
C MET A 619 39.28 0.14 -12.50
N ASP A 620 40.44 0.04 -13.16
CA ASP A 620 41.42 1.12 -13.26
C ASP A 620 40.79 2.44 -13.75
N SER A 621 39.90 2.37 -14.76
CA SER A 621 39.22 3.53 -15.33
C SER A 621 38.29 4.25 -14.34
N ILE A 622 37.63 3.52 -13.44
CA ILE A 622 36.64 4.08 -12.50
C ILE A 622 37.35 4.66 -11.29
N TYR A 623 38.33 3.94 -10.71
CA TYR A 623 39.16 4.48 -9.65
C TYR A 623 39.87 5.76 -10.11
N ALA A 624 40.49 5.71 -11.28
CA ALA A 624 41.19 6.86 -11.84
C ALA A 624 40.21 8.04 -12.11
N SER A 625 38.97 7.77 -12.50
CA SER A 625 37.91 8.79 -12.63
C SER A 625 37.48 9.39 -11.28
N ILE A 626 37.41 8.59 -10.21
CA ILE A 626 37.12 9.06 -8.84
C ILE A 626 38.28 9.95 -8.35
N LEU A 627 39.52 9.48 -8.47
CA LEU A 627 40.72 10.21 -8.07
C LEU A 627 40.86 11.54 -8.83
N TYR A 628 40.59 11.53 -10.14
CA TYR A 628 40.55 12.72 -10.98
C TYR A 628 39.53 13.75 -10.47
N SER A 629 38.34 13.28 -10.10
CA SER A 629 37.26 14.12 -9.56
C SER A 629 37.63 14.67 -8.17
N TYR A 630 38.15 13.82 -7.29
CA TYR A 630 38.58 14.18 -5.94
C TYR A 630 39.68 15.25 -5.92
N ARG A 631 40.70 15.13 -6.79
CA ARG A 631 41.79 16.12 -6.90
C ARG A 631 41.32 17.51 -7.35
N ARG A 632 40.08 17.63 -7.83
CA ARG A 632 39.46 18.90 -8.24
C ARG A 632 38.47 19.46 -7.22
N LEU A 633 38.21 18.72 -6.16
CA LEU A 633 37.51 19.26 -5.00
C LEU A 633 38.41 20.27 -4.28
N ASN A 634 37.81 21.33 -3.77
CA ASN A 634 38.51 22.20 -2.83
C ASN A 634 38.59 21.54 -1.44
N GLU A 635 39.38 22.11 -0.54
CA GLU A 635 39.64 21.54 0.79
C GLU A 635 38.36 21.33 1.63
N GLN A 636 37.38 22.24 1.56
CA GLN A 636 36.11 22.11 2.28
C GLN A 636 35.26 20.96 1.70
N GLU A 637 35.26 20.82 0.38
CA GLU A 637 34.57 19.72 -0.32
C GLU A 637 35.20 18.37 -0.03
N GLN A 638 36.53 18.27 -0.03
CA GLN A 638 37.25 17.05 0.35
C GLN A 638 36.93 16.66 1.79
N THR A 639 36.98 17.62 2.72
CA THR A 639 36.65 17.38 4.13
C THR A 639 35.21 16.88 4.32
N ALA A 640 34.24 17.48 3.64
CA ALA A 640 32.85 17.02 3.70
C ALA A 640 32.64 15.65 3.05
N PHE A 641 33.31 15.39 1.92
CA PHE A 641 33.29 14.11 1.22
C PHE A 641 33.84 12.97 2.07
N GLU A 642 34.98 13.18 2.73
CA GLU A 642 35.61 12.22 3.62
C GLU A 642 34.79 12.03 4.91
N LEU A 643 34.22 13.09 5.49
CA LEU A 643 33.33 13.00 6.65
C LEU A 643 32.08 12.15 6.35
N LEU A 644 31.52 12.25 5.15
CA LEU A 644 30.38 11.43 4.73
C LEU A 644 30.70 9.92 4.74
N SER A 645 31.97 9.52 4.64
CA SER A 645 32.37 8.10 4.72
C SER A 645 32.18 7.50 6.12
N LEU A 646 32.01 8.33 7.16
CA LEU A 646 31.70 7.89 8.52
C LEU A 646 30.21 7.58 8.75
N PHE A 647 29.38 7.73 7.71
CA PHE A 647 27.94 7.47 7.73
C PHE A 647 27.58 6.37 6.70
N PRO A 648 27.78 5.08 7.03
CA PRO A 648 27.48 3.97 6.11
C PRO A 648 26.03 3.93 5.61
N ASP A 649 25.08 4.40 6.42
CA ASP A 649 23.66 4.47 6.03
C ASP A 649 23.30 5.76 5.29
N GLY A 650 24.26 6.66 5.04
CA GLY A 650 23.98 8.01 4.59
C GLY A 650 23.32 8.88 5.69
N ILE A 651 23.02 10.13 5.39
CA ILE A 651 22.41 11.09 6.33
C ILE A 651 21.28 11.87 5.67
N ASP A 652 20.20 12.15 6.40
CA ASP A 652 19.22 13.14 5.98
C ASP A 652 19.44 14.44 6.76
N LEU A 653 20.00 15.45 6.08
CA LEU A 653 20.30 16.73 6.71
C LEU A 653 19.07 17.59 6.94
N GLU A 654 18.07 17.53 6.06
CA GLU A 654 16.84 18.33 6.22
C GLU A 654 15.99 17.76 7.34
N GLU A 655 15.85 16.44 7.40
CA GLU A 655 15.16 15.74 8.49
C GLU A 655 15.89 15.97 9.81
N PHE A 656 17.22 15.81 9.85
CA PHE A 656 18.00 16.13 11.04
C PHE A 656 17.77 17.57 11.52
N LYS A 657 17.81 18.57 10.62
CA LYS A 657 17.51 19.97 10.96
C LYS A 657 16.07 20.13 11.44
N ARG A 658 15.10 19.48 10.80
CA ARG A 658 13.67 19.54 11.14
C ARG A 658 13.42 19.06 12.57
N LEU A 659 14.01 17.92 12.93
CA LEU A 659 13.87 17.30 14.24
C LEU A 659 14.59 18.10 15.33
N THR A 660 15.82 18.56 15.06
CA THR A 660 16.66 19.27 16.05
C THR A 660 16.30 20.76 16.23
N ARG A 661 15.56 21.38 15.30
CA ARG A 661 15.17 22.82 15.36
C ARG A 661 14.30 23.18 16.57
N LYS A 662 13.56 22.23 17.14
CA LYS A 662 12.62 22.50 18.25
C LYS A 662 13.32 22.61 19.62
N ASP A 663 14.58 22.22 19.73
CA ASP A 663 15.36 22.29 20.97
C ASP A 663 15.96 23.68 21.22
N LYS A 664 15.10 24.66 21.52
CA LYS A 664 15.51 26.04 21.83
C LYS A 664 16.28 26.21 23.16
N LYS A 665 16.47 25.13 23.94
CA LYS A 665 17.04 25.20 25.30
C LYS A 665 18.45 24.57 25.46
N GLN A 666 19.08 24.05 24.43
CA GLN A 666 20.42 23.45 24.55
C GLN A 666 21.56 24.33 23.98
N LYS A 667 22.77 24.12 24.54
CA LYS A 667 24.05 24.75 24.20
C LYS A 667 24.22 24.93 22.68
N LYS A 668 24.85 26.03 22.25
CA LYS A 668 25.21 26.29 20.84
C LYS A 668 25.78 25.01 20.22
N LEU A 669 24.99 24.40 19.34
CA LEU A 669 25.37 23.24 18.56
C LEU A 669 26.70 23.56 17.83
N PRO A 670 27.80 22.81 18.00
CA PRO A 670 28.89 22.88 17.04
C PRO A 670 28.33 22.72 15.62
N PRO A 671 28.74 23.57 14.67
CA PRO A 671 28.25 23.53 13.31
C PRO A 671 28.61 22.18 12.69
N LEU A 672 27.65 21.58 11.98
CA LEU A 672 27.97 20.45 11.09
C LEU A 672 28.96 20.94 10.04
N LEU A 673 29.99 20.15 9.76
CA LEU A 673 30.96 20.49 8.71
C LEU A 673 30.35 20.34 7.31
N ILE A 674 29.22 19.63 7.20
CA ILE A 674 28.46 19.46 5.96
C ILE A 674 27.38 20.55 5.88
N THR A 675 27.43 21.38 4.84
CA THR A 675 26.50 22.48 4.58
C THR A 675 25.72 22.28 3.28
N ASP A 676 24.55 22.93 3.13
CA ASP A 676 23.71 22.82 1.92
C ASP A 676 24.47 23.23 0.64
N HIS A 677 25.38 24.18 0.75
CA HIS A 677 26.25 24.59 -0.35
C HIS A 677 27.21 23.46 -0.77
N LEU A 678 27.86 22.80 0.20
CA LEU A 678 28.77 21.67 -0.07
C LEU A 678 28.02 20.48 -0.64
N VAL A 679 26.82 20.18 -0.12
CA VAL A 679 25.94 19.13 -0.64
C VAL A 679 25.57 19.39 -2.10
N LYS A 680 25.14 20.61 -2.42
CA LYS A 680 24.82 20.99 -3.80
C LYS A 680 26.05 20.84 -4.71
N SER A 681 27.21 21.36 -4.28
CA SER A 681 28.44 21.27 -5.07
C SER A 681 28.88 19.82 -5.33
N LEU A 682 28.91 18.98 -4.29
CA LEU A 682 29.28 17.56 -4.42
C LEU A 682 28.27 16.78 -5.27
N SER A 683 26.99 17.11 -5.19
CA SER A 683 25.92 16.51 -6.00
C SER A 683 26.06 16.87 -7.49
N ASP A 684 26.30 18.15 -7.81
CA ASP A 684 26.52 18.60 -9.20
C ASP A 684 27.73 17.90 -9.84
N LYS A 685 28.76 17.67 -9.01
CA LYS A 685 30.00 16.95 -9.31
C LYS A 685 29.86 15.42 -9.31
N SER A 686 28.68 14.89 -8.99
CA SER A 686 28.40 13.44 -8.95
C SER A 686 29.26 12.65 -7.95
N MET A 687 29.73 13.30 -6.87
CA MET A 687 30.51 12.68 -5.79
C MET A 687 29.64 12.13 -4.64
N ILE A 688 28.36 12.51 -4.59
CA ILE A 688 27.38 12.02 -3.62
C ILE A 688 26.05 11.72 -4.33
N GLU A 689 25.23 10.86 -3.75
CA GLU A 689 23.82 10.69 -4.10
C GLU A 689 22.94 11.45 -3.11
N ASN A 690 22.07 12.35 -3.59
CA ASN A 690 21.06 13.03 -2.75
C ASN A 690 19.63 12.66 -3.15
N SER A 691 19.05 11.60 -2.57
CA SER A 691 17.71 11.09 -2.95
C SER A 691 16.67 11.65 -1.98
N GLY A 692 15.87 12.62 -2.42
CA GLY A 692 14.84 13.22 -1.56
C GLY A 692 15.35 13.96 -0.32
N GLY A 693 16.63 14.32 -0.25
CA GLY A 693 17.27 14.91 0.95
C GLY A 693 18.22 13.94 1.67
N HIS A 694 18.12 12.64 1.39
CA HIS A 694 18.99 11.62 1.94
C HIS A 694 20.30 11.53 1.14
N LEU A 695 21.41 11.83 1.82
CA LEU A 695 22.76 11.93 1.28
C LEU A 695 23.55 10.65 1.54
N LYS A 696 24.07 10.03 0.49
CA LYS A 696 24.89 8.83 0.61
C LYS A 696 26.06 8.83 -0.38
N LEU A 697 27.16 8.19 -0.02
CA LEU A 697 28.25 7.88 -0.94
C LEU A 697 27.95 6.55 -1.63
N GLN A 698 28.10 6.48 -2.95
CA GLN A 698 28.06 5.20 -3.64
C GLN A 698 29.17 4.30 -3.11
N SER A 699 28.92 3.00 -2.93
CA SER A 699 29.87 1.98 -2.43
C SER A 699 31.35 2.27 -2.73
N MET A 700 31.73 2.29 -4.01
CA MET A 700 33.12 2.50 -4.44
C MET A 700 33.66 3.90 -4.09
N ILE A 701 32.82 4.91 -4.18
CA ILE A 701 33.16 6.29 -3.80
C ILE A 701 33.33 6.39 -2.28
N GLY A 702 32.49 5.70 -1.51
CA GLY A 702 32.56 5.61 -0.05
C GLY A 702 33.85 4.96 0.45
N ARG A 703 34.23 3.82 -0.14
CA ARG A 703 35.51 3.15 0.15
C ARG A 703 36.71 4.05 -0.18
N PHE A 704 36.68 4.71 -1.33
CA PHE A 704 37.69 5.70 -1.70
C PHE A 704 37.77 6.84 -0.66
N ALA A 705 36.62 7.41 -0.28
CA ALA A 705 36.55 8.48 0.71
C ALA A 705 37.09 8.05 2.08
N GLN A 706 36.79 6.83 2.52
CA GLN A 706 37.29 6.27 3.77
C GLN A 706 38.81 6.06 3.73
N ALA A 707 39.35 5.65 2.59
CA ALA A 707 40.78 5.49 2.43
C ALA A 707 41.51 6.85 2.45
N MET A 708 40.96 7.87 1.79
CA MET A 708 41.47 9.24 1.87
C MET A 708 41.40 9.79 3.30
N LEU A 709 40.30 9.52 4.01
CA LEU A 709 40.15 9.92 5.41
C LEU A 709 41.28 9.35 6.29
N LYS A 710 41.66 8.08 6.10
CA LYS A 710 42.74 7.43 6.85
C LYS A 710 44.13 8.02 6.58
N GLN A 711 44.31 8.70 5.44
CA GLN A 711 45.58 9.33 5.06
C GLN A 711 45.72 10.75 5.62
N ARG A 712 44.68 11.34 6.22
CA ARG A 712 44.76 12.67 6.83
C ARG A 712 45.62 12.68 8.08
N GLU A 713 46.37 13.77 8.26
CA GLU A 713 47.14 14.01 9.48
C GLU A 713 46.24 14.40 10.68
N ASP A 714 45.15 15.15 10.46
CA ASP A 714 44.20 15.59 11.51
C ASP A 714 42.78 15.02 11.28
N ILE A 715 42.55 13.79 11.75
CA ILE A 715 41.28 13.04 11.59
C ILE A 715 40.30 13.22 12.75
N ALA A 716 40.78 13.53 13.95
CA ALA A 716 39.97 13.54 15.17
C ALA A 716 38.76 14.51 15.10
N PRO A 717 38.84 15.71 14.48
CA PRO A 717 37.70 16.60 14.32
C PRO A 717 36.55 16.00 13.51
N LEU A 718 36.85 15.15 12.51
CA LEU A 718 35.83 14.51 11.67
C LEU A 718 35.07 13.45 12.47
N TYR A 719 35.78 12.57 13.19
CA TYR A 719 35.14 11.59 14.07
C TYR A 719 34.31 12.26 15.17
N ARG A 720 34.81 13.34 15.76
CA ARG A 720 34.05 14.14 16.73
C ARG A 720 32.78 14.74 16.12
N ASN A 721 32.82 15.23 14.87
CA ASN A 721 31.64 15.76 14.18
C ASN A 721 30.60 14.66 13.89
N ALA A 722 31.06 13.48 13.45
CA ALA A 722 30.21 12.32 13.21
C ALA A 722 29.54 11.81 14.49
N PHE A 723 30.29 11.70 15.60
CA PHE A 723 29.71 11.39 16.90
C PHE A 723 28.69 12.43 17.34
N ALA A 724 28.99 13.72 17.21
CA ALA A 724 28.08 14.80 17.59
C ALA A 724 26.76 14.79 16.79
N TYR A 725 26.80 14.38 15.50
CA TYR A 725 25.59 14.16 14.71
C TYR A 725 24.74 13.02 15.30
N ASN A 726 25.34 11.84 15.46
CA ASN A 726 24.64 10.64 15.94
C ASN A 726 24.11 10.80 17.37
N TYR A 727 24.90 11.41 18.27
CA TYR A 727 24.48 11.74 19.63
C TYR A 727 23.18 12.56 19.63
N ARG A 728 23.13 13.63 18.83
CA ARG A 728 21.96 14.52 18.76
C ARG A 728 20.76 13.83 18.15
N LEU A 729 20.98 13.03 17.10
CA LEU A 729 19.92 12.26 16.47
C LEU A 729 19.33 11.28 17.49
N ALA A 730 20.15 10.48 18.16
CA ALA A 730 19.72 9.55 19.21
C ALA A 730 18.94 10.26 20.33
N PHE A 731 19.46 11.37 20.85
CA PHE A 731 18.76 12.19 21.85
C PHE A 731 17.39 12.66 21.36
N THR A 732 17.32 13.16 20.13
CA THR A 732 16.06 13.70 19.57
C THR A 732 15.04 12.58 19.33
N LEU A 733 15.47 11.44 18.79
CA LEU A 733 14.63 10.27 18.60
C LEU A 733 14.09 9.77 19.95
N MET A 734 14.92 9.77 21.00
CA MET A 734 14.48 9.47 22.36
C MET A 734 13.40 10.44 22.85
N GLN A 735 13.51 11.74 22.59
CA GLN A 735 12.47 12.70 22.98
C GLN A 735 11.13 12.46 22.24
N ILE A 736 11.21 12.11 20.95
CA ILE A 736 10.03 11.86 20.10
C ILE A 736 9.34 10.55 20.48
N ARG A 737 10.12 9.53 20.84
CA ARG A 737 9.66 8.21 21.29
C ARG A 737 8.63 8.29 22.42
N PHE A 738 8.75 9.25 23.34
CA PHE A 738 7.81 9.44 24.46
C PHE A 738 6.45 10.04 24.06
N THR A 739 6.21 10.33 22.78
CA THR A 739 4.92 10.79 22.27
C THR A 739 4.27 9.75 21.36
N PHE A 740 3.13 9.19 21.80
CA PHE A 740 2.40 8.09 21.14
C PHE A 740 2.15 8.29 19.62
N LYS A 741 2.00 9.53 19.14
CA LYS A 741 1.76 9.80 17.71
C LYS A 741 3.01 9.67 16.83
N GLU A 742 4.21 9.61 17.41
CA GLU A 742 5.47 9.73 16.67
C GLU A 742 6.49 8.62 17.05
N LYS A 743 6.13 7.63 17.88
CA LYS A 743 7.02 6.49 18.20
C LYS A 743 7.41 5.71 16.94
N SER A 744 6.45 5.41 16.06
CA SER A 744 6.74 4.72 14.80
C SER A 744 7.74 5.48 13.93
N VAL A 745 7.54 6.80 13.78
CA VAL A 745 8.44 7.68 13.01
C VAL A 745 9.86 7.66 13.58
N ALA A 746 10.01 7.70 14.90
CA ALA A 746 11.32 7.64 15.54
C ALA A 746 12.02 6.30 15.27
N LEU A 747 11.28 5.19 15.32
CA LEU A 747 11.79 3.85 15.05
C LEU A 747 12.12 3.65 13.56
N ASP A 748 11.32 4.19 12.64
CA ASP A 748 11.59 4.12 11.21
C ASP A 748 12.93 4.82 10.87
N ILE A 749 13.13 6.03 11.41
CA ILE A 749 14.39 6.77 11.25
C ILE A 749 15.54 6.01 11.88
N PHE A 750 15.38 5.53 13.12
CA PHE A 750 16.41 4.76 13.81
C PHE A 750 16.81 3.50 13.02
N SER A 751 15.82 2.75 12.54
CA SER A 751 16.02 1.53 11.76
C SER A 751 16.78 1.80 10.47
N SER A 752 16.57 2.96 9.84
CA SER A 752 17.29 3.35 8.62
C SER A 752 18.73 3.85 8.86
N GLN A 753 19.18 3.96 10.11
CA GLN A 753 20.44 4.60 10.51
C GLN A 753 21.26 3.79 11.53
N GLN A 754 20.95 2.50 11.73
CA GLN A 754 21.61 1.65 12.74
C GLN A 754 23.13 1.56 12.54
N GLY A 755 23.58 1.40 11.29
CA GLY A 755 24.99 1.35 10.94
C GLY A 755 25.71 2.65 11.28
N ASN A 756 25.07 3.81 11.14
CA ASN A 756 25.63 5.09 11.59
C ASN A 756 25.82 5.11 13.11
N PHE A 757 24.84 4.60 13.88
CA PHE A 757 24.93 4.56 15.33
C PHE A 757 26.03 3.60 15.82
N LEU A 758 26.12 2.42 15.22
CA LEU A 758 27.17 1.43 15.52
C LEU A 758 28.56 1.93 15.12
N ALA A 759 28.68 2.57 13.95
CA ALA A 759 29.92 3.19 13.49
C ALA A 759 30.43 4.25 14.48
N ALA A 760 29.53 5.01 15.12
CA ALA A 760 29.93 5.95 16.16
C ALA A 760 30.57 5.24 17.38
N ILE A 761 30.02 4.11 17.84
CA ILE A 761 30.61 3.30 18.94
C ILE A 761 31.99 2.77 18.53
N LYS A 762 32.07 2.18 17.35
CA LYS A 762 33.31 1.61 16.80
C LYS A 762 34.46 2.64 16.79
N ASN A 763 34.12 3.91 16.59
CA ASN A 763 35.08 5.00 16.45
C ASN A 763 35.39 5.77 17.74
N PHE A 764 34.92 5.35 18.92
CA PHE A 764 35.19 6.04 20.19
C PHE A 764 36.69 6.24 20.52
N ASN A 765 37.57 5.40 19.98
CA ASN A 765 39.02 5.50 20.20
C ASN A 765 39.74 6.41 19.20
N GLN A 766 39.03 7.01 18.23
CA GLN A 766 39.63 7.86 17.19
C GLN A 766 39.74 9.34 17.60
N PHE A 767 39.19 9.70 18.76
CA PHE A 767 39.22 11.06 19.29
C PHE A 767 39.10 11.04 20.83
N GLU A 768 39.45 12.14 21.49
CA GLU A 768 39.18 12.30 22.91
C GLU A 768 37.67 12.49 23.14
N ILE A 769 37.02 11.42 23.58
CA ILE A 769 35.58 11.35 23.83
C ILE A 769 35.25 11.75 25.27
N ASN A 770 34.16 12.49 25.45
CA ASN A 770 33.60 12.73 26.77
C ASN A 770 32.83 11.48 27.22
N THR A 771 33.27 10.85 28.33
CA THR A 771 32.69 9.59 28.83
C THR A 771 31.23 9.73 29.24
N GLU A 772 30.80 10.87 29.78
CA GLU A 772 29.40 11.11 30.13
C GLU A 772 28.51 11.19 28.88
N GLU A 773 28.95 11.91 27.84
CA GLU A 773 28.24 11.98 26.56
C GLU A 773 28.19 10.60 25.89
N ALA A 774 29.26 9.81 25.98
CA ALA A 774 29.30 8.45 25.47
C ALA A 774 28.30 7.53 26.20
N LEU A 775 28.22 7.60 27.53
CA LEU A 775 27.26 6.81 28.31
C LEU A 775 25.80 7.19 28.01
N GLN A 776 25.51 8.48 27.91
CA GLN A 776 24.18 8.96 27.53
C GLN A 776 23.80 8.48 26.13
N TYR A 777 24.73 8.55 25.18
CA TYR A 777 24.53 8.03 23.84
C TYR A 777 24.23 6.53 23.84
N LEU A 778 25.07 5.73 24.51
CA LEU A 778 24.90 4.29 24.63
C LEU A 778 23.55 3.93 25.24
N TYR A 779 23.12 4.65 26.28
CA TYR A 779 21.82 4.46 26.90
C TYR A 779 20.65 4.78 25.96
N PHE A 780 20.73 5.89 25.22
CA PHE A 780 19.69 6.26 24.24
C PHE A 780 19.54 5.20 23.15
N ILE A 781 20.65 4.74 22.58
CA ILE A 781 20.59 3.74 21.52
C ILE A 781 20.28 2.34 22.06
N LEU A 782 20.66 2.00 23.31
CA LEU A 782 20.24 0.75 23.97
C LEU A 782 18.71 0.65 23.95
N ILE A 783 18.01 1.70 24.41
CA ILE A 783 16.54 1.73 24.41
C ILE A 783 15.97 1.59 22.99
N LEU A 784 16.56 2.29 22.01
CA LEU A 784 16.10 2.22 20.63
C LEU A 784 16.34 0.84 19.99
N PHE A 785 17.48 0.20 20.28
CA PHE A 785 17.78 -1.17 19.83
C PHE A 785 16.90 -2.21 20.52
N THR A 786 16.56 -2.02 21.79
CA THR A 786 15.60 -2.86 22.52
C THR A 786 14.21 -2.79 21.89
N ASP A 787 13.74 -1.57 21.54
CA ASP A 787 12.44 -1.36 20.89
C ASP A 787 12.29 -2.11 19.55
N ILE A 788 13.40 -2.39 18.86
CA ILE A 788 13.43 -3.11 17.58
C ILE A 788 14.07 -4.51 17.67
N CYS A 789 14.30 -5.03 18.88
CA CYS A 789 14.89 -6.35 19.12
C CYS A 789 16.22 -6.62 18.36
N SER A 790 17.05 -5.59 18.15
CA SER A 790 18.28 -5.67 17.33
C SER A 790 19.54 -5.41 18.16
N LEU A 791 19.69 -6.09 19.30
CA LEU A 791 20.72 -5.79 20.30
C LEU A 791 22.06 -6.49 20.08
N ASN A 792 22.16 -7.48 19.16
CA ASN A 792 23.39 -8.28 19.01
C ASN A 792 24.60 -7.45 18.57
N SER A 793 24.47 -6.69 17.48
CA SER A 793 25.57 -5.86 16.96
C SER A 793 25.90 -4.72 17.94
N PHE A 794 24.90 -4.18 18.65
CA PHE A 794 25.12 -3.23 19.75
C PHE A 794 25.96 -3.85 20.88
N ALA A 795 25.58 -5.03 21.36
CA ALA A 795 26.29 -5.75 22.42
C ALA A 795 27.73 -6.09 22.00
N GLN A 796 27.94 -6.50 20.75
CA GLN A 796 29.26 -6.80 20.18
C GLN A 796 30.15 -5.56 20.15
N GLU A 797 29.68 -4.46 19.54
CA GLU A 797 30.44 -3.20 19.45
C GLU A 797 30.72 -2.61 20.84
N LEU A 798 29.74 -2.62 21.75
CA LEU A 798 29.93 -2.16 23.12
C LEU A 798 30.95 -3.03 23.87
N SER A 799 30.85 -4.36 23.76
CA SER A 799 31.79 -5.28 24.40
C SER A 799 33.25 -4.97 24.01
N GLY A 800 33.49 -4.71 22.71
CA GLY A 800 34.80 -4.32 22.19
C GLY A 800 35.30 -2.94 22.66
N LYS A 801 34.43 -2.09 23.21
CA LYS A 801 34.72 -0.71 23.63
C LYS A 801 34.57 -0.44 25.12
N ILE A 802 34.12 -1.40 25.92
CA ILE A 802 34.01 -1.29 27.39
C ILE A 802 35.33 -0.83 28.04
N GLY A 803 36.48 -1.22 27.47
CA GLY A 803 37.81 -0.86 27.98
C GLY A 803 38.12 0.65 27.97
N ILE A 804 37.33 1.47 27.26
CA ILE A 804 37.47 2.94 27.22
C ILE A 804 37.03 3.57 28.55
N PHE A 805 36.10 2.94 29.26
CA PHE A 805 35.54 3.46 30.51
C PHE A 805 36.32 2.98 31.73
N GLN A 806 36.31 3.77 32.80
CA GLN A 806 36.97 3.43 34.07
C GLN A 806 36.00 3.56 35.26
N GLY A 807 36.33 2.91 36.38
CA GLY A 807 35.56 3.02 37.64
C GLY A 807 34.05 2.86 37.46
N LYS A 808 33.28 3.86 37.93
CA LYS A 808 31.80 3.89 37.89
C LYS A 808 31.24 3.90 36.47
N GLU A 809 31.93 4.53 35.51
CA GLU A 809 31.51 4.60 34.11
C GLU A 809 31.60 3.23 33.46
N LYS A 810 32.64 2.45 33.80
CA LYS A 810 32.79 1.07 33.33
C LYS A 810 31.68 0.17 33.88
N GLN A 811 31.30 0.35 35.14
CA GLN A 811 30.16 -0.37 35.72
C GLN A 811 28.86 -0.05 34.99
N CYS A 812 28.62 1.23 34.66
CA CYS A 812 27.46 1.67 33.88
C CYS A 812 27.44 1.08 32.46
N ALA A 813 28.56 1.14 31.73
CA ALA A 813 28.65 0.52 30.41
C ALA A 813 28.44 -1.00 30.47
N HIS A 814 28.89 -1.66 31.54
CA HIS A 814 28.66 -3.08 31.74
C HIS A 814 27.19 -3.41 32.00
N SER A 815 26.45 -2.59 32.77
CA SER A 815 25.01 -2.81 32.98
C SER A 815 24.20 -2.68 31.69
N PHE A 816 24.60 -1.80 30.76
CA PHE A 816 24.00 -1.74 29.42
C PHE A 816 24.22 -3.01 28.61
N LEU A 817 25.41 -3.61 28.69
CA LEU A 817 25.70 -4.89 28.05
C LEU A 817 24.85 -6.02 28.65
N LEU A 818 24.67 -6.04 29.98
CA LEU A 818 23.81 -7.02 30.66
C LEU A 818 22.35 -6.86 30.28
N SER A 819 21.86 -5.62 30.19
CA SER A 819 20.52 -5.32 29.68
C SER A 819 20.33 -5.83 28.25
N ALA A 820 21.29 -5.56 27.36
CA ALA A 820 21.26 -6.09 26.01
C ALA A 820 21.23 -7.63 25.96
N LYS A 821 22.00 -8.31 26.83
CA LYS A 821 21.98 -9.78 26.96
C LYS A 821 20.64 -10.30 27.48
N TYR A 822 20.05 -9.65 28.49
CA TYR A 822 18.76 -10.04 29.06
C TYR A 822 17.66 -9.99 28.00
N PHE A 823 17.54 -8.88 27.27
CA PHE A 823 16.55 -8.73 26.20
C PHE A 823 16.85 -9.59 24.95
N ASN A 824 18.06 -10.12 24.81
CA ASN A 824 18.42 -11.17 23.83
C ASN A 824 18.13 -12.60 24.34
N GLY A 825 17.45 -12.76 25.47
CA GLY A 825 17.02 -14.06 26.02
C GLY A 825 18.00 -14.72 26.99
N GLN A 826 19.14 -14.10 27.33
CA GLN A 826 20.10 -14.64 28.30
C GLN A 826 19.69 -14.29 29.75
N PHE A 827 18.44 -14.57 30.11
CA PHE A 827 17.79 -14.07 31.32
C PHE A 827 18.56 -14.39 32.61
N SER A 828 18.69 -15.66 32.98
CA SER A 828 19.30 -16.07 34.27
C SER A 828 20.75 -15.61 34.40
N GLN A 829 21.54 -15.72 33.32
CA GLN A 829 22.94 -15.32 33.33
C GLN A 829 23.08 -13.80 33.51
N ALA A 830 22.30 -13.01 32.76
CA ALA A 830 22.33 -11.55 32.85
C ALA A 830 21.92 -11.07 34.24
N VAL A 831 20.89 -11.67 34.85
CA VAL A 831 20.43 -11.33 36.20
C VAL A 831 21.50 -11.66 37.25
N ALA A 832 22.14 -12.84 37.18
CA ALA A 832 23.19 -13.22 38.12
C ALA A 832 24.42 -12.29 38.03
N GLU A 833 24.83 -11.94 36.80
CA GLU A 833 25.91 -10.96 36.56
C GLU A 833 25.51 -9.56 37.06
N LEU A 834 24.25 -9.15 36.86
CA LEU A 834 23.73 -7.85 37.31
C LEU A 834 23.69 -7.73 38.83
N GLN A 835 23.22 -8.78 39.52
CA GLN A 835 23.21 -8.86 40.98
C GLN A 835 24.61 -8.79 41.57
N THR A 836 25.62 -9.28 40.85
CA THR A 836 27.03 -9.13 41.25
C THR A 836 27.54 -7.71 41.01
N LEU A 837 27.11 -7.07 39.92
CA LEU A 837 27.55 -5.73 39.51
C LEU A 837 26.93 -4.62 40.37
N ILE A 838 25.63 -4.70 40.63
CA ILE A 838 24.87 -3.80 41.48
C ILE A 838 23.77 -4.58 42.25
N PRO A 839 24.10 -5.10 43.44
CA PRO A 839 23.12 -5.67 44.35
C PRO A 839 22.00 -4.67 44.68
N LEU A 840 20.78 -5.17 44.91
CA LEU A 840 19.59 -4.34 45.15
C LEU A 840 19.77 -3.37 46.35
N ASP A 841 20.38 -3.86 47.44
CA ASP A 841 20.66 -3.09 48.66
C ASP A 841 21.72 -1.99 48.45
N GLN A 842 22.53 -2.09 47.39
CA GLN A 842 23.51 -1.06 47.03
C GLN A 842 22.96 0.04 46.12
N ILE A 843 21.77 -0.14 45.53
CA ILE A 843 21.20 0.84 44.61
C ILE A 843 20.91 2.16 45.31
N ASP A 844 20.38 2.12 46.53
CA ASP A 844 20.03 3.33 47.29
C ASP A 844 21.24 4.12 47.77
N HIS A 845 22.43 3.52 47.74
CA HIS A 845 23.70 4.16 48.12
C HIS A 845 24.40 4.89 46.95
N LYS A 846 23.86 4.81 45.74
CA LYS A 846 24.42 5.45 44.54
C LYS A 846 24.08 6.95 44.48
N ASP A 847 25.03 7.78 44.05
CA ASP A 847 24.85 9.23 43.93
C ASP A 847 24.23 9.57 42.57
N ARG A 848 22.96 9.96 42.59
CA ARG A 848 22.16 10.28 41.40
C ARG A 848 22.54 11.59 40.73
N SER A 849 23.34 12.43 41.40
CA SER A 849 23.93 13.61 40.75
C SER A 849 25.02 13.23 39.75
N ILE A 850 25.55 12.01 39.84
CA ILE A 850 26.52 11.44 38.92
C ILE A 850 25.79 10.69 37.80
N ILE A 851 25.97 11.14 36.56
CA ILE A 851 25.28 10.61 35.38
C ILE A 851 25.48 9.09 35.22
N SER A 852 26.71 8.60 35.40
CA SER A 852 27.00 7.16 35.27
C SER A 852 26.29 6.31 36.32
N GLU A 853 26.11 6.80 37.55
CA GLU A 853 25.36 6.08 38.58
C GLU A 853 23.86 6.15 38.32
N GLN A 854 23.32 7.30 37.89
CA GLN A 854 21.92 7.41 37.50
C GLN A 854 21.55 6.42 36.39
N LEU A 855 22.30 6.44 35.27
CA LEU A 855 22.02 5.58 34.12
C LEU A 855 22.18 4.09 34.43
N LEU A 856 23.14 3.75 35.29
CA LEU A 856 23.31 2.38 35.77
C LEU A 856 22.04 1.92 36.50
N ILE A 857 21.51 2.73 37.43
CA ILE A 857 20.27 2.41 38.16
C ILE A 857 19.11 2.26 37.19
N GLU A 858 18.93 3.18 36.25
CA GLU A 858 17.84 3.12 35.26
C GLU A 858 17.89 1.83 34.45
N SER A 859 19.08 1.39 34.01
CA SER A 859 19.22 0.12 33.28
C SER A 859 18.96 -1.14 34.13
N ALA A 860 19.23 -1.08 35.44
CA ALA A 860 19.01 -2.20 36.36
C ALA A 860 17.55 -2.28 36.83
N TYR A 861 16.90 -1.12 36.96
CA TYR A 861 15.54 -0.97 37.47
C TYR A 861 14.53 -1.86 36.73
N GLU A 862 14.52 -1.81 35.39
CA GLU A 862 13.58 -2.56 34.55
C GLU A 862 13.74 -4.08 34.73
N ILE A 863 14.98 -4.57 34.85
CA ILE A 863 15.28 -6.00 35.01
C ILE A 863 14.82 -6.48 36.39
N TYR A 864 15.15 -5.74 37.45
CA TYR A 864 14.74 -6.11 38.81
C TYR A 864 13.21 -6.09 38.96
N GLU A 865 12.53 -5.12 38.37
CA GLU A 865 11.06 -5.08 38.35
C GLU A 865 10.48 -6.36 37.71
N MET A 866 10.94 -6.73 36.51
CA MET A 866 10.50 -7.95 35.81
C MET A 866 10.84 -9.24 36.57
N GLU A 867 11.96 -9.26 37.30
CA GLU A 867 12.38 -10.38 38.17
C GLU A 867 11.69 -10.41 39.54
N GLY A 868 10.64 -9.61 39.72
CA GLY A 868 9.71 -9.70 40.83
C GLY A 868 10.03 -8.81 42.03
N GLU A 869 10.82 -7.76 41.83
CA GLU A 869 11.14 -6.72 42.83
C GLU A 869 10.20 -5.49 42.71
N ALA A 870 8.91 -5.72 42.44
CA ALA A 870 7.92 -4.65 42.23
C ALA A 870 7.77 -3.72 43.45
N LEU A 871 7.89 -4.26 44.68
CA LEU A 871 7.83 -3.46 45.92
C LEU A 871 8.94 -2.42 45.97
N TRP A 872 10.17 -2.85 45.69
CA TRP A 872 11.32 -1.97 45.60
C TRP A 872 11.14 -0.95 44.47
N ALA A 873 10.69 -1.38 43.30
CA ALA A 873 10.48 -0.53 42.14
C ALA A 873 9.44 0.58 42.40
N ALA A 874 8.34 0.27 43.09
CA ALA A 874 7.31 1.23 43.49
C ALA A 874 7.81 2.20 44.58
N GLY A 875 8.55 1.69 45.57
CA GLY A 875 9.23 2.48 46.59
C GLY A 875 10.19 3.50 45.97
N TYR A 876 11.00 3.05 45.01
CA TYR A 876 11.92 3.90 44.27
C TYR A 876 11.19 4.99 43.47
N GLY A 877 10.14 4.63 42.72
CA GLY A 877 9.33 5.60 41.96
C GLY A 877 8.69 6.68 42.84
N THR A 878 8.26 6.28 44.04
CA THR A 878 7.68 7.16 45.07
C THR A 878 8.69 8.16 45.61
N GLN A 879 9.86 7.68 46.06
CA GLN A 879 10.93 8.56 46.57
C GLN A 879 11.33 9.61 45.53
N GLN A 880 11.36 9.23 44.25
CA GLN A 880 11.77 10.13 43.16
C GLN A 880 10.67 11.01 42.58
N HIS A 881 9.42 10.81 43.01
CA HIS A 881 8.26 11.47 42.41
C HIS A 881 8.26 11.30 40.87
N PHE A 882 8.60 10.09 40.42
CA PHE A 882 8.75 9.82 38.98
C PHE A 882 7.40 10.03 38.29
N PRO A 883 7.31 10.91 37.28
CA PRO A 883 6.05 11.15 36.63
C PRO A 883 5.77 10.18 35.50
N SER A 884 4.64 9.50 35.56
CA SER A 884 4.21 8.63 34.47
C SER A 884 2.92 9.13 33.80
N PRO A 885 2.85 9.24 32.45
CA PRO A 885 1.60 9.46 31.73
C PRO A 885 0.65 8.26 31.73
N VAL A 886 1.15 7.10 32.13
CA VAL A 886 0.46 5.81 32.11
C VAL A 886 0.46 5.22 33.51
N TYR A 887 -0.31 4.17 33.74
CA TYR A 887 -0.31 3.52 35.05
C TYR A 887 1.07 2.91 35.33
N PRO A 888 1.73 3.18 36.47
CA PRO A 888 3.04 2.60 36.77
C PRO A 888 2.98 1.09 36.88
N HIS A 889 3.91 0.39 36.23
CA HIS A 889 3.99 -1.07 36.18
C HIS A 889 4.11 -1.69 37.59
N ALA A 890 5.08 -1.26 38.40
CA ALA A 890 5.20 -1.70 39.79
C ALA A 890 3.93 -1.54 40.64
N LEU A 891 3.10 -0.50 40.41
CA LEU A 891 1.84 -0.35 41.14
C LEU A 891 0.77 -1.34 40.65
N LEU A 892 0.73 -1.62 39.35
CA LEU A 892 -0.12 -2.69 38.79
C LEU A 892 0.27 -4.05 39.40
N ASP A 893 1.56 -4.38 39.40
CA ASP A 893 2.08 -5.65 39.88
C ASP A 893 1.73 -5.88 41.37
N LEU A 894 1.90 -4.85 42.18
CA LEU A 894 1.56 -4.89 43.61
C LEU A 894 0.06 -4.94 43.90
N GLY A 895 -0.82 -4.76 42.90
CA GLY A 895 -2.26 -4.64 43.13
C GLY A 895 -2.70 -3.29 43.71
N GLU A 896 -1.91 -2.22 43.58
CA GLU A 896 -2.31 -0.85 43.95
C GLU A 896 -3.26 -0.27 42.89
N TYR A 897 -4.51 -0.73 42.85
CA TYR A 897 -5.49 -0.31 41.84
C TYR A 897 -6.30 0.92 42.27
N ASN A 898 -6.28 1.96 41.42
CA ASN A 898 -6.95 3.22 41.68
C ASN A 898 -7.64 3.76 40.41
N SER A 899 -8.98 3.76 40.40
CA SER A 899 -9.77 4.24 39.26
C SER A 899 -9.48 5.68 38.86
N GLN A 900 -9.26 6.58 39.84
CA GLN A 900 -9.01 7.99 39.53
C GLN A 900 -7.67 8.19 38.81
N LEU A 901 -6.65 7.40 39.19
CA LEU A 901 -5.38 7.38 38.50
C LEU A 901 -5.52 6.79 37.09
N ALA A 902 -6.17 5.63 36.96
CA ALA A 902 -6.39 4.98 35.66
C ALA A 902 -7.12 5.91 34.67
N GLU A 903 -8.16 6.62 35.11
CA GLU A 903 -8.87 7.58 34.25
C GLU A 903 -8.08 8.88 33.97
N ALA A 904 -7.12 9.23 34.82
CA ALA A 904 -6.23 10.36 34.55
C ALA A 904 -5.11 10.00 33.55
N CYS A 905 -4.69 8.73 33.54
CA CYS A 905 -3.67 8.18 32.66
C CYS A 905 -4.13 8.15 31.18
N ARG A 906 -3.17 7.93 30.28
CA ARG A 906 -3.46 7.68 28.87
C ARG A 906 -3.86 6.23 28.67
N ASP A 907 -4.68 5.98 27.65
CA ASP A 907 -4.96 4.63 27.18
C ASP A 907 -3.65 3.95 26.73
N ASP A 908 -3.36 2.83 27.38
CA ASP A 908 -2.30 1.87 27.09
C ASP A 908 -2.63 0.54 27.79
N PHE A 909 -1.82 -0.49 27.49
CA PHE A 909 -1.94 -1.80 28.11
C PHE A 909 -2.06 -1.75 29.64
N PHE A 910 -1.13 -1.09 30.35
CA PHE A 910 -1.12 -1.09 31.82
C PHE A 910 -2.37 -0.43 32.41
N THR A 911 -2.86 0.64 31.79
CA THR A 911 -4.09 1.31 32.22
C THR A 911 -5.31 0.41 31.99
N PHE A 912 -5.35 -0.33 30.87
CA PHE A 912 -6.41 -1.29 30.60
C PHE A 912 -6.36 -2.51 31.52
N GLU A 913 -5.18 -3.02 31.85
CA GLU A 913 -5.01 -4.09 32.84
C GLU A 913 -5.61 -3.71 34.21
N VAL A 914 -5.30 -2.51 34.71
CA VAL A 914 -5.89 -2.02 35.97
C VAL A 914 -7.41 -1.87 35.87
N LEU A 915 -7.92 -1.27 34.77
CA LEU A 915 -9.37 -1.12 34.58
C LEU A 915 -10.08 -2.48 34.43
N ALA A 916 -9.44 -3.46 33.79
CA ALA A 916 -9.96 -4.81 33.65
C ALA A 916 -10.03 -5.51 35.02
N ASN A 917 -8.97 -5.43 35.82
CA ASN A 917 -8.91 -6.01 37.16
C ASN A 917 -9.88 -5.32 38.15
N LEU A 918 -10.22 -4.05 37.93
CA LEU A 918 -11.27 -3.32 38.65
C LEU A 918 -12.70 -3.64 38.15
N GLY A 919 -12.86 -4.36 37.04
CA GLY A 919 -14.17 -4.60 36.41
C GLY A 919 -14.79 -3.34 35.77
N GLN A 920 -13.96 -2.37 35.38
CA GLN A 920 -14.37 -1.04 34.91
C GLN A 920 -14.01 -0.77 33.45
N LEU A 921 -13.34 -1.68 32.74
CA LEU A 921 -12.93 -1.51 31.35
C LEU A 921 -14.08 -1.78 30.36
N PRO A 922 -14.57 -0.79 29.58
CA PRO A 922 -15.55 -1.04 28.52
C PRO A 922 -14.88 -1.71 27.31
N LEU A 923 -15.49 -2.76 26.77
CA LEU A 923 -14.96 -3.50 25.60
C LEU A 923 -14.74 -2.59 24.38
N GLU A 924 -15.66 -1.65 24.12
CA GLU A 924 -15.51 -0.71 23.01
C GLU A 924 -14.25 0.17 23.15
N ARG A 925 -13.86 0.57 24.37
CA ARG A 925 -12.68 1.43 24.61
C ARG A 925 -11.40 0.72 24.18
N ILE A 926 -11.25 -0.55 24.54
CA ILE A 926 -10.08 -1.36 24.20
C ILE A 926 -10.09 -1.80 22.72
N ASP A 927 -11.26 -2.13 22.16
CA ASP A 927 -11.38 -2.50 20.74
C ASP A 927 -11.03 -1.31 19.82
N VAL A 928 -11.49 -0.10 20.17
CA VAL A 928 -11.11 1.14 19.48
C VAL A 928 -9.61 1.42 19.60
N TYR A 929 -8.98 1.08 20.72
CA TYR A 929 -7.54 1.22 20.89
C TYR A 929 -6.77 0.22 20.02
N LEU A 930 -7.14 -1.07 20.05
CA LEU A 930 -6.56 -2.12 19.22
C LEU A 930 -6.66 -1.80 17.72
N ALA A 931 -7.78 -1.23 17.27
CA ALA A 931 -7.98 -0.80 15.90
C ALA A 931 -7.11 0.41 15.48
N LYS A 932 -6.66 1.22 16.46
CA LYS A 932 -5.78 2.38 16.23
C LYS A 932 -4.30 2.05 16.36
N LEU A 933 -3.95 0.92 16.97
CA LEU A 933 -2.56 0.50 17.10
C LEU A 933 -1.96 0.28 15.71
N HIS A 934 -0.75 0.81 15.54
CA HIS A 934 0.03 0.55 14.35
C HIS A 934 0.24 -0.96 14.18
N GLU A 935 0.21 -1.44 12.93
CA GLU A 935 0.34 -2.87 12.62
C GLU A 935 1.63 -3.48 13.18
N LYS A 936 2.72 -2.71 13.21
CA LYS A 936 4.02 -3.11 13.75
C LYS A 936 4.16 -3.05 15.27
N ASN A 937 3.15 -2.58 16.02
CA ASN A 937 3.20 -2.53 17.48
C ASN A 937 2.87 -3.91 18.11
N HIS A 938 3.60 -4.95 17.71
CA HIS A 938 3.29 -6.36 18.01
C HIS A 938 3.15 -6.65 19.50
N ILE A 939 4.06 -6.12 20.34
CA ILE A 939 3.99 -6.30 21.81
C ILE A 939 2.70 -5.69 22.36
N GLU A 940 2.45 -4.40 22.08
CA GLU A 940 1.25 -3.69 22.58
C GLU A 940 -0.04 -4.36 22.10
N ARG A 941 -0.06 -4.83 20.84
CA ARG A 941 -1.19 -5.56 20.26
C ARG A 941 -1.40 -6.89 20.97
N MET A 942 -0.34 -7.67 21.21
CA MET A 942 -0.42 -8.96 21.90
C MET A 942 -0.95 -8.78 23.32
N GLN A 943 -0.32 -7.90 24.11
CA GLN A 943 -0.67 -7.72 25.52
C GLN A 943 -2.05 -7.08 25.70
N THR A 944 -2.43 -6.13 24.86
CA THR A 944 -3.79 -5.55 24.89
C THR A 944 -4.83 -6.57 24.42
N SER A 945 -4.52 -7.42 23.43
CA SER A 945 -5.41 -8.51 23.01
C SER A 945 -5.58 -9.54 24.13
N TYR A 946 -4.52 -9.80 24.90
CA TYR A 946 -4.57 -10.63 26.10
C TYR A 946 -5.49 -10.02 27.16
N THR A 947 -5.35 -8.73 27.50
CA THR A 947 -6.29 -8.02 28.40
C THR A 947 -7.74 -8.16 27.93
N ARG A 948 -7.96 -8.00 26.62
CA ARG A 948 -9.28 -8.17 26.00
C ARG A 948 -9.80 -9.60 26.13
N ALA A 949 -8.95 -10.60 25.92
CA ALA A 949 -9.28 -12.02 26.02
C ALA A 949 -9.61 -12.47 27.45
N LYS A 950 -9.01 -11.84 28.47
CA LYS A 950 -9.35 -12.08 29.89
C LYS A 950 -10.79 -11.69 30.24
N LEU A 951 -11.31 -10.65 29.59
CA LEU A 951 -12.69 -10.20 29.80
C LEU A 951 -13.68 -11.09 29.04
N GLU A 952 -13.37 -11.39 27.78
CA GLU A 952 -14.15 -12.28 26.93
C GLU A 952 -13.21 -12.93 25.90
N PRO A 953 -13.12 -14.27 25.84
CA PRO A 953 -12.16 -14.97 24.99
C PRO A 953 -12.25 -14.58 23.53
N LEU A 954 -11.09 -14.33 22.90
CA LEU A 954 -10.99 -13.98 21.49
C LEU A 954 -11.05 -15.24 20.61
N PRO A 955 -11.70 -15.20 19.43
CA PRO A 955 -11.73 -16.35 18.54
C PRO A 955 -10.35 -16.62 17.95
N LYS A 956 -10.05 -17.90 17.68
CA LYS A 956 -8.76 -18.36 17.15
C LYS A 956 -8.26 -17.56 15.94
N LYS A 957 -9.15 -17.21 15.00
CA LYS A 957 -8.84 -16.39 13.81
C LYS A 957 -8.31 -14.98 14.10
N VAL A 958 -8.49 -14.47 15.33
CA VAL A 958 -7.96 -13.17 15.80
C VAL A 958 -6.65 -13.37 16.55
N ILE A 959 -6.50 -14.49 17.27
CA ILE A 959 -5.29 -14.80 18.04
C ILE A 959 -4.16 -15.29 17.13
N ASP A 960 -4.46 -16.20 16.18
CA ASP A 960 -3.48 -16.82 15.29
C ASP A 960 -2.60 -15.79 14.53
N PRO A 961 -3.16 -14.70 13.95
CA PRO A 961 -2.35 -13.68 13.27
C PRO A 961 -1.51 -12.79 14.20
N LEU A 962 -1.66 -12.88 15.53
CA LEU A 962 -0.81 -12.10 16.44
C LEU A 962 0.64 -12.59 16.35
N VAL A 963 1.55 -11.64 16.14
CA VAL A 963 2.97 -11.91 15.92
C VAL A 963 3.67 -12.15 17.24
N ILE A 964 4.29 -13.32 17.37
CA ILE A 964 5.18 -13.64 18.48
C ILE A 964 6.52 -12.96 18.22
N VAL A 965 6.99 -12.16 19.17
CA VAL A 965 8.25 -11.40 19.02
C VAL A 965 9.31 -11.68 20.08
N ASN A 966 8.89 -12.31 21.17
CA ASN A 966 9.75 -12.70 22.27
C ASN A 966 9.01 -13.77 23.12
N PRO A 967 9.71 -14.44 24.05
CA PRO A 967 9.10 -15.42 24.93
C PRO A 967 7.84 -14.89 25.66
N TYR A 968 7.85 -13.64 26.12
CA TYR A 968 6.68 -13.04 26.77
C TYR A 968 5.42 -13.06 25.90
N THR A 969 5.52 -12.56 24.66
CA THR A 969 4.39 -12.54 23.72
C THR A 969 3.97 -13.94 23.26
N ARG A 970 4.90 -14.90 23.17
CA ARG A 970 4.56 -16.31 22.94
C ARG A 970 3.69 -16.84 24.07
N GLY A 971 4.14 -16.64 25.31
CA GLY A 971 3.43 -17.11 26.49
C GLY A 971 2.02 -16.55 26.59
N LEU A 972 1.85 -15.24 26.34
CA LEU A 972 0.52 -14.62 26.29
C LEU A 972 -0.36 -15.19 25.17
N LYS A 973 0.20 -15.45 23.99
CA LYS A 973 -0.54 -16.05 22.87
C LYS A 973 -1.02 -17.45 23.22
N ASN A 974 -0.15 -18.29 23.75
CA ASN A 974 -0.48 -19.64 24.18
C ASN A 974 -1.56 -19.63 25.26
N LEU A 975 -1.48 -18.69 26.20
CA LEU A 975 -2.48 -18.52 27.25
C LEU A 975 -3.86 -18.15 26.67
N MET A 976 -3.91 -17.24 25.69
CA MET A 976 -5.16 -16.93 24.97
C MET A 976 -5.70 -18.11 24.17
N LEU A 977 -4.83 -18.91 23.55
CA LEU A 977 -5.24 -20.13 22.84
C LEU A 977 -5.78 -21.18 23.81
N ALA A 978 -5.15 -21.34 24.98
CA ALA A 978 -5.60 -22.25 26.02
C ALA A 978 -7.02 -21.91 26.52
N PHE A 979 -7.38 -20.62 26.59
CA PHE A 979 -8.72 -20.19 27.00
C PHE A 979 -9.85 -20.67 26.09
N ILE A 980 -9.55 -21.01 24.83
CA ILE A 980 -10.54 -21.38 23.82
C ILE A 980 -10.37 -22.80 23.27
N GLU A 981 -9.37 -23.54 23.73
CA GLU A 981 -9.11 -24.90 23.28
C GLU A 981 -10.12 -25.87 23.92
N GLU A 982 -10.79 -26.65 23.09
CA GLU A 982 -11.82 -27.60 23.55
C GLU A 982 -11.21 -28.95 23.95
N ASP A 983 -10.03 -29.26 23.39
CA ASP A 983 -9.26 -30.46 23.68
C ASP A 983 -8.42 -30.28 24.95
N ALA A 984 -8.81 -30.96 26.03
CA ALA A 984 -8.20 -30.79 27.35
C ALA A 984 -6.70 -31.13 27.38
N GLU A 985 -6.22 -32.09 26.58
CA GLU A 985 -4.80 -32.43 26.51
C GLU A 985 -4.01 -31.29 25.86
N LYS A 986 -4.54 -30.70 24.77
CA LYS A 986 -3.92 -29.56 24.10
C LYS A 986 -3.97 -28.29 24.95
N ALA A 987 -5.07 -28.08 25.68
CA ALA A 987 -5.17 -26.97 26.62
C ALA A 987 -4.10 -27.09 27.74
N ASP A 988 -3.89 -28.30 28.28
CA ASP A 988 -2.83 -28.60 29.26
C ASP A 988 -1.44 -28.26 28.70
N GLU A 989 -1.13 -28.71 27.47
CA GLU A 989 0.12 -28.40 26.77
C GLU A 989 0.32 -26.88 26.59
N LEU A 990 -0.73 -26.16 26.17
CA LEU A 990 -0.67 -24.71 25.97
C LEU A 990 -0.43 -23.94 27.28
N TYR A 991 -1.03 -24.38 28.39
CA TYR A 991 -0.79 -23.76 29.71
C TYR A 991 0.64 -23.99 30.20
N GLN A 992 1.17 -25.19 30.01
CA GLN A 992 2.56 -25.52 30.38
C GLN A 992 3.55 -24.71 29.52
N ASP A 993 3.35 -24.68 28.21
CA ASP A 993 4.20 -23.89 27.29
C ASP A 993 4.10 -22.38 27.59
N ALA A 994 2.93 -21.87 27.98
CA ALA A 994 2.78 -20.49 28.43
C ALA A 994 3.59 -20.21 29.71
N ALA A 995 3.53 -21.10 30.71
CA ALA A 995 4.27 -20.95 31.96
C ALA A 995 5.80 -20.94 31.74
N ASP A 996 6.29 -21.83 30.86
CA ASP A 996 7.71 -21.96 30.47
C ASP A 996 8.23 -20.76 29.67
N HIS A 997 7.36 -20.00 29.03
CA HIS A 997 7.74 -18.79 28.32
C HIS A 997 7.56 -17.52 29.14
N LEU A 998 6.69 -17.50 30.16
CA LEU A 998 6.42 -16.32 30.98
C LEU A 998 7.32 -16.17 32.21
N TRP A 999 8.09 -17.20 32.62
CA TRP A 999 8.83 -17.21 33.89
C TRP A 999 9.77 -16.01 34.14
N HIS A 1000 10.30 -15.40 33.07
CA HIS A 1000 11.21 -14.25 33.12
C HIS A 1000 10.50 -12.93 33.42
N ILE A 1001 9.16 -12.88 33.32
CA ILE A 1001 8.33 -11.79 33.82
C ILE A 1001 7.44 -12.35 34.93
N ARG A 1002 7.91 -12.20 36.18
CA ARG A 1002 7.36 -12.92 37.34
C ARG A 1002 5.86 -12.70 37.53
N TYR A 1003 5.35 -11.49 37.28
CA TYR A 1003 3.92 -11.20 37.41
C TYR A 1003 3.05 -12.07 36.50
N TYR A 1004 3.33 -12.09 35.20
CA TYR A 1004 2.55 -12.85 34.24
C TYR A 1004 2.77 -14.36 34.33
N HIS A 1005 3.93 -14.81 34.82
CA HIS A 1005 4.12 -16.21 35.18
C HIS A 1005 3.16 -16.64 36.29
N VAL A 1006 3.06 -15.85 37.37
CA VAL A 1006 2.14 -16.14 38.48
C VAL A 1006 0.67 -16.04 38.03
N GLU A 1007 0.34 -15.09 37.15
CA GLU A 1007 -1.01 -14.99 36.57
C GLU A 1007 -1.32 -16.22 35.67
N CYS A 1008 -0.34 -16.71 34.91
CA CYS A 1008 -0.48 -17.95 34.13
C CYS A 1008 -0.77 -19.15 35.04
N LEU A 1009 -0.04 -19.30 36.15
CA LEU A 1009 -0.30 -20.36 37.14
C LEU A 1009 -1.70 -20.26 37.73
N TYR A 1010 -2.24 -19.05 37.92
CA TYR A 1010 -3.61 -18.84 38.37
C TYR A 1010 -4.63 -19.40 37.36
N PHE A 1011 -4.48 -19.07 36.08
CA PHE A 1011 -5.38 -19.58 35.06
C PHE A 1011 -5.23 -21.09 34.85
N TYR A 1012 -4.01 -21.62 34.94
CA TYR A 1012 -3.75 -23.05 34.83
C TYR A 1012 -4.34 -23.82 36.01
N ALA A 1013 -4.17 -23.33 37.25
CA ALA A 1013 -4.82 -23.92 38.43
C ALA A 1013 -6.35 -23.91 38.26
N LYS A 1014 -6.93 -22.81 37.78
CA LYS A 1014 -8.37 -22.73 37.50
C LYS A 1014 -8.82 -23.78 36.48
N PHE A 1015 -8.05 -24.00 35.41
CA PHE A 1015 -8.31 -25.05 34.42
C PHE A 1015 -8.25 -26.46 35.03
N LEU A 1016 -7.16 -26.78 35.76
CA LEU A 1016 -6.99 -28.07 36.42
C LEU A 1016 -8.11 -28.36 37.44
N GLN A 1017 -8.54 -27.33 38.17
CA GLN A 1017 -9.69 -27.42 39.09
C GLN A 1017 -10.97 -27.83 38.35
N GLN A 1018 -11.25 -27.20 37.20
CA GLN A 1018 -12.42 -27.51 36.38
C GLN A 1018 -12.37 -28.94 35.82
N MET A 1019 -11.17 -29.45 35.54
CA MET A 1019 -10.95 -30.82 35.07
C MET A 1019 -10.92 -31.87 36.20
N GLY A 1020 -10.85 -31.45 37.46
CA GLY A 1020 -10.68 -32.36 38.60
C GLY A 1020 -9.31 -33.05 38.63
N ASP A 1021 -8.28 -32.40 38.09
CA ASP A 1021 -6.92 -32.93 38.02
C ASP A 1021 -6.20 -32.80 39.38
N ALA A 1022 -5.48 -33.85 39.79
CA ALA A 1022 -4.76 -33.89 41.06
C ALA A 1022 -3.63 -32.85 41.16
N ARG A 1023 -3.08 -32.40 40.01
CA ARG A 1023 -2.04 -31.37 39.93
C ARG A 1023 -2.55 -29.99 40.37
N PHE A 1024 -3.87 -29.78 40.48
CA PHE A 1024 -4.45 -28.51 40.94
C PHE A 1024 -3.84 -28.03 42.25
N GLU A 1025 -3.71 -28.90 43.25
CA GLU A 1025 -3.19 -28.52 44.57
C GLU A 1025 -1.75 -28.01 44.49
N ASP A 1026 -0.89 -28.69 43.73
CA ASP A 1026 0.51 -28.32 43.56
C ASP A 1026 0.66 -26.97 42.84
N VAL A 1027 -0.03 -26.79 41.71
CA VAL A 1027 0.02 -25.56 40.91
C VAL A 1027 -0.58 -24.37 41.67
N HIS A 1028 -1.69 -24.59 42.38
CA HIS A 1028 -2.30 -23.57 43.24
C HIS A 1028 -1.34 -23.11 44.34
N GLN A 1029 -0.75 -24.05 45.08
CA GLN A 1029 0.15 -23.74 46.19
C GLN A 1029 1.43 -23.05 45.70
N GLU A 1030 1.97 -23.46 44.56
CA GLU A 1030 3.11 -22.80 43.94
C GLU A 1030 2.77 -21.35 43.57
N GLY A 1031 1.67 -21.14 42.85
CA GLY A 1031 1.22 -19.80 42.44
C GLY A 1031 0.92 -18.88 43.63
N LEU A 1032 0.23 -19.39 44.65
CA LEU A 1032 -0.05 -18.64 45.88
C LEU A 1032 1.26 -18.24 46.59
N LYS A 1033 2.19 -19.18 46.77
CA LYS A 1033 3.49 -18.91 47.41
C LYS A 1033 4.30 -17.86 46.63
N LEU A 1034 4.33 -17.94 45.31
CA LEU A 1034 5.01 -16.95 44.47
C LEU A 1034 4.34 -15.58 44.55
N SER A 1035 3.01 -15.52 44.52
CA SER A 1035 2.26 -14.26 44.67
C SER A 1035 2.51 -13.60 46.02
N GLN A 1036 2.69 -14.38 47.09
CA GLN A 1036 3.09 -13.89 48.42
C GLN A 1036 4.55 -13.40 48.44
N LYS A 1037 5.47 -14.19 47.87
CA LYS A 1037 6.90 -13.86 47.79
C LYS A 1037 7.15 -12.52 47.08
N HIS A 1038 6.44 -12.27 45.99
CA HIS A 1038 6.63 -11.08 45.14
C HIS A 1038 5.63 -9.95 45.45
N HIS A 1039 4.80 -10.12 46.48
CA HIS A 1039 3.81 -9.13 46.91
C HIS A 1039 2.73 -8.78 45.87
N TYR A 1040 2.37 -9.73 45.00
CA TYR A 1040 1.30 -9.61 44.01
C TYR A 1040 -0.07 -9.80 44.65
N ARG A 1041 -0.50 -8.82 45.44
CA ARG A 1041 -1.68 -8.92 46.32
C ARG A 1041 -2.99 -9.23 45.60
N PHE A 1042 -3.19 -8.71 44.39
CA PHE A 1042 -4.37 -9.06 43.61
C PHE A 1042 -4.36 -10.54 43.22
N LEU A 1043 -3.22 -11.09 42.81
CA LEU A 1043 -3.12 -12.51 42.48
C LEU A 1043 -3.27 -13.40 43.72
N GLN A 1044 -2.77 -12.98 44.89
CA GLN A 1044 -3.03 -13.67 46.17
C GLN A 1044 -4.54 -13.83 46.41
N TYR A 1045 -5.28 -12.72 46.32
CA TYR A 1045 -6.75 -12.71 46.39
C TYR A 1045 -7.38 -13.67 45.37
N ARG A 1046 -6.93 -13.65 44.12
CA ARG A 1046 -7.46 -14.52 43.06
C ARG A 1046 -7.25 -16.02 43.36
N PHE A 1047 -6.08 -16.40 43.90
CA PHE A 1047 -5.83 -17.79 44.30
C PHE A 1047 -6.69 -18.22 45.49
N GLU A 1048 -6.90 -17.35 46.48
CA GLU A 1048 -7.76 -17.65 47.63
C GLU A 1048 -9.22 -17.88 47.20
N GLU A 1049 -9.72 -17.05 46.28
CA GLU A 1049 -11.07 -17.19 45.69
C GLU A 1049 -11.28 -18.49 44.89
N LEU A 1050 -10.22 -19.20 44.47
CA LEU A 1050 -10.39 -20.53 43.84
C LEU A 1050 -10.82 -21.60 44.86
N ILE A 1051 -10.45 -21.45 46.13
CA ILE A 1051 -10.77 -22.42 47.18
C ILE A 1051 -12.04 -22.00 47.92
N GLU A 1052 -12.09 -20.74 48.36
CA GLU A 1052 -13.20 -20.19 49.14
C GLU A 1052 -13.70 -18.88 48.48
N PRO A 1053 -14.61 -18.96 47.50
CA PRO A 1053 -15.19 -17.76 46.89
C PRO A 1053 -15.94 -16.91 47.92
N SER A 1054 -15.55 -15.64 48.10
CA SER A 1054 -16.08 -14.77 49.17
C SER A 1054 -17.12 -13.74 48.70
N ASP A 1055 -17.32 -13.61 47.39
CA ASP A 1055 -18.13 -12.57 46.72
C ASP A 1055 -17.74 -11.12 47.10
N GLN A 1056 -16.66 -10.91 47.86
CA GLN A 1056 -16.17 -9.58 48.24
C GLN A 1056 -15.29 -9.01 47.12
N PRO A 1057 -15.40 -7.71 46.79
CA PRO A 1057 -14.46 -7.08 45.88
C PRO A 1057 -13.06 -7.05 46.50
N TYR A 1058 -12.04 -7.12 45.63
CA TYR A 1058 -10.64 -6.98 46.04
C TYR A 1058 -10.39 -5.67 46.80
N ASP A 1059 -9.72 -5.78 47.95
CA ASP A 1059 -9.28 -4.64 48.76
C ASP A 1059 -7.81 -4.85 49.19
N PRO A 1060 -6.88 -3.98 48.75
CA PRO A 1060 -5.46 -4.12 49.08
C PRO A 1060 -5.17 -4.04 50.59
N ARG A 1061 -6.08 -3.50 51.40
CA ARG A 1061 -5.94 -3.42 52.87
C ARG A 1061 -5.99 -4.78 53.55
N ASN A 1062 -6.59 -5.78 52.91
CA ASN A 1062 -6.65 -7.15 53.43
C ASN A 1062 -5.33 -7.90 53.23
N TYR A 1063 -4.43 -7.36 52.40
CA TYR A 1063 -3.14 -7.94 52.06
C TYR A 1063 -2.03 -6.91 52.33
N PRO A 1064 -1.66 -6.64 53.59
CA PRO A 1064 -0.71 -5.57 53.90
C PRO A 1064 0.69 -5.84 53.34
N LEU A 1065 1.35 -4.79 52.84
CA LEU A 1065 2.76 -4.84 52.42
C LEU A 1065 3.72 -4.84 53.62
N PRO A 1066 4.97 -5.32 53.46
CA PRO A 1066 6.00 -5.21 54.48
C PRO A 1066 6.13 -3.77 55.01
N ASP A 1067 6.41 -3.65 56.31
CA ASP A 1067 6.53 -2.37 57.04
C ASP A 1067 5.34 -1.41 56.91
N ASN A 1068 4.16 -1.90 56.50
CA ASN A 1068 2.97 -1.09 56.20
C ASN A 1068 3.25 0.03 55.18
N GLN A 1069 4.08 -0.25 54.16
CA GLN A 1069 4.30 0.70 53.07
C GLN A 1069 2.98 1.13 52.41
N ASP A 1070 2.85 2.44 52.15
CA ASP A 1070 1.66 3.08 51.56
C ASP A 1070 2.07 3.98 50.38
N PHE A 1071 1.42 3.78 49.23
CA PHE A 1071 1.67 4.51 47.99
C PHE A 1071 0.64 5.61 47.69
N SER A 1072 -0.29 5.86 48.62
CA SER A 1072 -1.39 6.82 48.45
C SER A 1072 -0.92 8.24 48.09
N GLU A 1073 0.17 8.72 48.69
CA GLU A 1073 0.73 10.05 48.37
C GLU A 1073 1.25 10.12 46.93
N TYR A 1074 1.95 9.07 46.48
CA TYR A 1074 2.49 8.99 45.13
C TYR A 1074 1.39 8.87 44.08
N ILE A 1075 0.37 8.05 44.32
CA ILE A 1075 -0.83 7.94 43.49
C ILE A 1075 -1.51 9.32 43.34
N ASN A 1076 -1.70 10.04 44.45
CA ASN A 1076 -2.27 11.38 44.43
C ASN A 1076 -1.42 12.40 43.65
N PHE A 1077 -0.09 12.28 43.74
CA PHE A 1077 0.83 13.09 42.93
C PHE A 1077 0.65 12.82 41.43
N LEU A 1078 0.56 11.55 41.02
CA LEU A 1078 0.37 11.15 39.62
C LEU A 1078 -0.97 11.64 39.06
N ILE A 1079 -2.07 11.48 39.82
CA ILE A 1079 -3.40 11.98 39.44
C ILE A 1079 -3.34 13.47 39.13
N LYS A 1080 -2.80 14.28 40.05
CA LYS A 1080 -2.69 15.74 39.87
C LYS A 1080 -1.87 16.09 38.64
N LYS A 1081 -0.77 15.37 38.40
CA LYS A 1081 0.14 15.63 37.26
C LYS A 1081 -0.50 15.30 35.92
N ASN A 1082 -1.21 14.17 35.83
CA ASN A 1082 -1.86 13.73 34.60
C ASN A 1082 -3.10 14.56 34.25
N GLN A 1083 -3.92 14.94 35.24
CA GLN A 1083 -5.03 15.89 35.04
C GLN A 1083 -4.53 17.26 34.52
N LYS A 1084 -3.42 17.76 35.08
CA LYS A 1084 -2.78 18.99 34.60
C LYS A 1084 -2.30 18.86 33.15
N ARG A 1085 -1.81 17.68 32.75
CA ARG A 1085 -1.37 17.40 31.37
C ARG A 1085 -2.56 17.36 30.39
N ASN A 1086 -3.67 16.75 30.79
CA ASN A 1086 -4.88 16.64 29.96
C ASN A 1086 -5.57 18.00 29.75
N SER A 1087 -5.63 18.84 30.79
CA SER A 1087 -6.21 20.20 30.69
C SER A 1087 -5.41 21.14 29.76
N MET A 1088 -4.08 20.99 29.68
CA MET A 1088 -3.27 21.75 28.72
C MET A 1088 -3.51 21.35 27.27
N LYS A 1089 -3.74 20.06 26.97
CA LYS A 1089 -4.05 19.59 25.60
C LYS A 1089 -5.38 20.14 25.09
N GLY A 1090 -6.41 20.18 25.94
CA GLY A 1090 -7.72 20.74 25.60
C GLY A 1090 -7.70 22.24 25.25
N LYS A 1091 -6.80 23.02 25.85
CA LYS A 1091 -6.60 24.44 25.51
C LYS A 1091 -5.86 24.66 24.19
N VAL A 1092 -4.92 23.77 23.82
CA VAL A 1092 -4.16 23.87 22.55
C VAL A 1092 -5.02 23.48 21.35
N GLN A 1093 -5.94 22.53 21.50
CA GLN A 1093 -6.90 22.18 20.44
C GLN A 1093 -7.96 23.27 20.19
N ARG A 1094 -8.41 23.98 21.24
CA ARG A 1094 -9.37 25.10 21.09
C ARG A 1094 -8.76 26.39 20.52
N GLY A 1095 -7.43 26.54 20.56
CA GLY A 1095 -6.72 27.68 19.97
C GLY A 1095 -6.28 27.51 18.51
N ARG A 1096 -6.62 26.38 17.87
CA ARG A 1096 -6.39 26.09 16.44
C ARG A 1096 -7.71 25.82 15.69
N GLY A 1097 -8.83 26.28 16.24
CA GLY A 1097 -10.13 26.32 15.57
C GLY A 1097 -10.27 27.56 14.71
#